data_AF-A0A2E8IYK7-F1
#
_entry.id   AF-A0A2E8IYK7-F1
#
_cell.length_a   1.000
_cell.length_b   1.000
_cell.length_c   1.000
_cell.angle_alpha   90.00
_cell.angle_beta   90.00
_cell.angle_gamma   90.00
#
_symmetry.space_group_name_H-M   'P 1'
#
loop_
_entity.id
_entity.type
_entity.pdbx_description
1 polymer ?
#
loop_
_entity_poly.entity_id
_entity_poly.type
_entity_poly.pdbx_seq_one_letter_code
_entity_poly.pdbx_strand_id
1 'polypeptide(L)'
;MSVSKMIMGQAANRYVDPVNVENLFSTFLYNGTGSAQTITNNIDLSGEGGLVWSKARSATKNHALVDTVRGANKYLEANNTVAEGTATNIVTAFNSNGYTAGGGGYAGENGLEYVSWTFRKQAKFFDIVTYSGTGSAQTISHNLGSVPGMIIVKLTSGSDAWHIYHRGLNGGSSPEDYYLQLNSTDGEINNASIWNDTAPTDSVFTVGTNGGVNGNGSTYVAYVFAHNNNDGGFGSTNDQDIIKCGSYTVSSTANFDVELGFEPQFVIVKGVSGGSISQYYDWQILDSMRGGLDVDNKATGNLAANETTSESANAYNNASYDLLQPTPTGFRVSSASSGAAVTASNGYTYVYMAIRRGDMAVPTDATKVFKVDQGHASNVPNFESGFPVDFGLLRQTSADGFHSATRLTGPKYMDTNSTGAESSNSNYAFDFQDGYVGSAFGTSYYAWMWKRAPGYFDVVCYTGTGSVRTVSHNLGVAPEMIWVKTRSNAVGWAVYHSSQGFSKGGRLETTDAFGTETNRVTAASSATFSVGTDAYVNVSARTYIAFLFATAPGVSKVGSYTGNGGTQNIDCGFSSGARFVLIKRSSNAQDWYIFDSTRGIVAGNDPYLKLNTTDAEATAADEIDPLSSGFTIHQTGSAGINFSGHTYIFYAIA
;
A
#
# COMPACT_ATOMS: atom_id res chain seq x y z
N MET A 1 30.44 10.60 21.34
CA MET A 1 29.89 11.94 21.64
C MET A 1 28.63 12.10 20.81
N SER A 2 27.47 12.05 21.45
CA SER A 2 26.19 12.36 20.81
C SER A 2 26.22 13.83 20.40
N VAL A 3 26.10 14.11 19.10
CA VAL A 3 25.86 15.47 18.64
C VAL A 3 24.37 15.75 18.84
N SER A 4 23.98 15.93 20.10
CA SER A 4 22.74 16.62 20.42
C SER A 4 22.86 18.01 19.80
N LYS A 5 22.17 18.25 18.69
CA LYS A 5 21.92 19.59 18.18
C LYS A 5 21.01 20.30 19.20
N MET A 6 21.63 20.87 20.23
CA MET A 6 21.05 21.99 20.95
C MET A 6 20.90 23.14 19.95
N ILE A 7 19.68 23.37 19.49
CA ILE A 7 19.33 24.60 18.79
C ILE A 7 19.04 25.64 19.87
N MET A 8 20.08 26.39 20.26
CA MET A 8 19.90 27.68 20.92
C MET A 8 20.04 28.79 19.87
N GLY A 9 18.95 29.52 19.66
CA GLY A 9 18.98 30.89 19.15
C GLY A 9 19.13 31.07 17.64
N GLN A 10 17.99 31.07 16.93
CA GLN A 10 17.54 32.17 16.07
C GLN A 10 16.26 31.71 15.36
N ALA A 11 15.21 32.54 15.42
CA ALA A 11 13.96 32.33 14.69
C ALA A 11 14.22 32.46 13.18
N ALA A 12 14.68 31.38 12.56
CA ALA A 12 14.47 31.12 11.16
C ALA A 12 13.35 30.09 11.09
N ASN A 13 12.26 30.46 10.40
CA ASN A 13 11.15 29.59 10.05
C ASN A 13 11.66 28.52 9.07
N ARG A 14 12.54 27.63 9.54
CA ARG A 14 13.15 26.57 8.76
C ARG A 14 12.08 25.49 8.70
N TYR A 15 11.40 25.41 7.57
CA TYR A 15 10.53 24.29 7.23
C TYR A 15 11.37 23.02 7.44
N VAL A 16 11.08 22.28 8.51
CA VAL A 16 11.61 20.94 8.69
C VAL A 16 10.68 20.08 7.84
N ASP A 17 11.22 19.47 6.79
CA ASP A 17 10.42 18.58 5.96
C ASP A 17 9.76 17.52 6.86
N PRO A 18 8.43 17.34 6.76
CA PRO A 18 7.74 16.33 7.53
C PRO A 18 8.40 14.96 7.37
N VAL A 19 8.60 14.25 8.48
CA VAL A 19 9.05 12.87 8.42
C VAL A 19 7.84 12.00 8.11
N ASN A 20 7.82 11.39 6.93
CA ASN A 20 6.74 10.51 6.50
C ASN A 20 7.22 9.05 6.42
N VAL A 21 6.27 8.11 6.44
CA VAL A 21 6.56 6.68 6.41
C VAL A 21 7.31 6.26 5.14
N GLU A 22 7.08 6.91 3.99
CA GLU A 22 7.81 6.65 2.75
C GLU A 22 9.32 6.97 2.83
N ASN A 23 9.76 7.71 3.85
CA ASN A 23 11.19 7.95 4.12
C ASN A 23 11.78 6.97 5.14
N LEU A 24 10.94 6.13 5.75
CA LEU A 24 11.29 5.29 6.90
C LEU A 24 11.14 3.79 6.63
N PHE A 25 10.19 3.42 5.77
CA PHE A 25 9.86 2.05 5.47
C PHE A 25 9.61 1.85 3.98
N SER A 26 10.09 0.73 3.45
CA SER A 26 9.76 0.30 2.09
C SER A 26 9.70 -1.22 2.00
N THR A 27 8.61 -1.73 1.42
CA THR A 27 8.58 -3.03 0.76
C THR A 27 9.05 -2.85 -0.67
N PHE A 28 10.14 -3.52 -1.05
CA PHE A 28 10.73 -3.39 -2.38
C PHE A 28 10.90 -4.74 -3.07
N LEU A 29 10.35 -4.85 -4.28
CA LEU A 29 10.40 -6.04 -5.13
C LEU A 29 11.43 -5.89 -6.23
N TYR A 30 12.20 -6.94 -6.51
CA TYR A 30 13.21 -6.88 -7.55
C TYR A 30 13.64 -8.28 -8.00
N ASN A 31 14.23 -8.35 -9.20
CA ASN A 31 14.79 -9.57 -9.75
C ASN A 31 16.29 -9.67 -9.44
N GLY A 32 16.73 -10.83 -9.00
CA GLY A 32 18.15 -11.10 -8.80
C GLY A 32 18.89 -11.17 -10.14
N THR A 33 20.07 -10.53 -10.19
CA THR A 33 20.90 -10.45 -11.41
C THR A 33 22.16 -11.32 -11.34
N GLY A 34 22.41 -11.96 -10.19
CA GLY A 34 23.67 -12.65 -9.89
C GLY A 34 24.86 -11.70 -9.69
N SER A 35 24.63 -10.39 -9.69
CA SER A 35 25.64 -9.34 -9.54
C SER A 35 25.13 -8.23 -8.61
N ALA A 36 26.01 -7.28 -8.27
CA ALA A 36 25.60 -6.15 -7.45
C ALA A 36 24.59 -5.26 -8.21
N GLN A 37 23.48 -4.93 -7.56
CA GLN A 37 22.44 -4.05 -8.11
C GLN A 37 21.99 -3.03 -7.06
N THR A 38 21.74 -1.79 -7.51
CA THR A 38 21.30 -0.73 -6.62
C THR A 38 19.78 -0.79 -6.46
N ILE A 39 19.33 -0.91 -5.23
CA ILE A 39 17.93 -0.86 -4.85
C ILE A 39 17.63 0.57 -4.38
N THR A 40 16.89 1.30 -5.20
CA THR A 40 16.52 2.70 -4.93
C THR A 40 15.11 2.76 -4.35
N ASN A 41 15.01 2.65 -3.04
CA ASN A 41 13.74 2.67 -2.30
C ASN A 41 13.51 3.99 -1.54
N ASN A 42 14.39 4.97 -1.75
CA ASN A 42 14.37 6.31 -1.13
C ASN A 42 14.54 6.32 0.41
N ILE A 43 15.07 5.23 0.98
CA ILE A 43 15.39 5.14 2.41
C ILE A 43 16.88 5.47 2.64
N ASP A 44 17.16 6.52 3.41
CA ASP A 44 18.55 6.86 3.77
C ASP A 44 19.10 5.91 4.84
N LEU A 45 19.89 4.92 4.41
CA LEU A 45 20.59 4.00 5.31
C LEU A 45 22.02 4.46 5.61
N SER A 46 22.65 5.22 4.72
CA SER A 46 24.04 5.68 4.92
C SER A 46 24.16 6.81 5.95
N GLY A 47 23.16 7.67 6.04
CA GLY A 47 23.13 8.82 6.93
C GLY A 47 22.46 8.50 8.27
N GLU A 48 21.31 7.84 8.24
CA GLU A 48 20.48 7.61 9.43
C GLU A 48 20.62 6.20 10.02
N GLY A 49 21.09 5.24 9.22
CA GLY A 49 21.17 3.83 9.61
C GLY A 49 19.84 3.08 9.51
N GLY A 50 19.89 1.75 9.59
CA GLY A 50 18.69 0.92 9.47
C GLY A 50 18.96 -0.56 9.25
N LEU A 51 17.88 -1.28 8.94
CA LEU A 51 17.83 -2.72 8.69
C LEU A 51 17.32 -2.97 7.28
N VAL A 52 17.97 -3.89 6.57
CA VAL A 52 17.49 -4.53 5.35
C VAL A 52 17.16 -5.97 5.68
N TRP A 53 15.89 -6.35 5.56
CA TRP A 53 15.43 -7.73 5.67
C TRP A 53 15.03 -8.24 4.28
N SER A 54 15.79 -9.17 3.70
CA SER A 54 15.54 -9.73 2.37
C SER A 54 15.09 -11.19 2.41
N LYS A 55 14.30 -11.58 1.39
CA LYS A 55 13.86 -12.96 1.18
C LYS A 55 13.65 -13.25 -0.31
N ALA A 56 14.17 -14.39 -0.77
CA ALA A 56 13.80 -14.93 -2.07
C ALA A 56 12.34 -15.42 -2.01
N ARG A 57 11.53 -15.01 -2.98
CA ARG A 57 10.10 -15.31 -3.01
C ARG A 57 9.71 -16.37 -4.03
N SER A 58 10.56 -16.60 -5.03
CA SER A 58 10.38 -17.65 -6.04
C SER A 58 11.18 -18.93 -5.76
N ALA A 59 11.89 -19.02 -4.63
CA ALA A 59 12.65 -20.22 -4.25
C ALA A 59 12.75 -20.42 -2.72
N THR A 60 13.01 -21.66 -2.33
CA THR A 60 13.25 -22.04 -0.92
C THR A 60 14.63 -21.55 -0.48
N LYS A 61 14.67 -20.48 0.32
CA LYS A 61 15.88 -19.82 0.85
C LYS A 61 15.58 -19.22 2.22
N ASN A 62 16.58 -19.14 3.09
CA ASN A 62 16.43 -18.44 4.38
C ASN A 62 16.16 -16.94 4.17
N HIS A 63 15.55 -16.33 5.17
CA HIS A 63 15.50 -14.87 5.31
C HIS A 63 16.88 -14.35 5.74
N ALA A 64 17.29 -13.16 5.27
CA ALA A 64 18.53 -12.53 5.71
C ALA A 64 18.27 -11.11 6.26
N LEU A 65 18.85 -10.82 7.42
CA LEU A 65 18.80 -9.52 8.08
C LEU A 65 20.20 -8.91 8.16
N VAL A 66 20.38 -7.77 7.48
CA VAL A 66 21.63 -7.01 7.42
C VAL A 66 21.37 -5.59 7.88
N ASP A 67 22.16 -5.07 8.82
CA ASP A 67 21.97 -3.73 9.36
C ASP A 67 23.26 -2.89 9.43
N THR A 68 23.05 -1.60 9.58
CA THR A 68 24.12 -0.59 9.55
C THR A 68 24.98 -0.59 10.81
N VAL A 69 24.52 -1.16 11.93
CA VAL A 69 25.27 -1.19 13.20
C VAL A 69 26.32 -2.29 13.18
N ARG A 70 25.99 -3.45 12.61
CA ARG A 70 26.90 -4.60 12.46
C ARG A 70 27.71 -4.55 11.16
N GLY A 71 27.18 -3.89 10.14
CA GLY A 71 27.84 -3.63 8.86
C GLY A 71 27.37 -4.55 7.73
N ALA A 72 27.58 -4.12 6.48
CA ALA A 72 27.00 -4.74 5.28
C ALA A 72 27.39 -6.21 5.07
N ASN A 73 28.55 -6.63 5.57
CA ASN A 73 29.03 -8.01 5.42
C ASN A 73 28.48 -8.97 6.48
N LYS A 74 27.66 -8.49 7.42
CA LYS A 74 27.14 -9.29 8.53
C LYS A 74 25.67 -9.57 8.33
N TYR A 75 25.26 -10.83 8.48
CA TYR A 75 23.87 -11.22 8.31
C TYR A 75 23.41 -12.18 9.41
N LEU A 76 22.10 -12.17 9.65
CA LEU A 76 21.41 -13.14 10.50
C LEU A 76 20.29 -13.80 9.71
N GLU A 77 19.92 -15.01 10.09
CA GLU A 77 18.84 -15.77 9.48
C GLU A 77 17.63 -15.80 10.41
N ALA A 78 16.49 -15.23 9.98
CA ALA A 78 15.30 -15.10 10.83
C ALA A 78 14.71 -16.46 11.25
N ASN A 79 14.85 -17.46 10.38
CA ASN A 79 14.28 -18.80 10.52
C ASN A 79 15.25 -19.83 11.12
N ASN A 80 16.34 -19.39 11.76
CA ASN A 80 17.40 -20.28 12.25
C ASN A 80 17.99 -19.78 13.58
N THR A 81 18.65 -20.68 14.32
CA THR A 81 19.32 -20.38 15.59
C THR A 81 20.79 -20.01 15.43
N VAL A 82 21.36 -20.20 14.24
CA VAL A 82 22.79 -19.97 13.95
C VAL A 82 23.28 -18.59 14.40
N ALA A 83 24.58 -18.51 14.71
CA ALA A 83 25.28 -17.27 15.02
C ALA A 83 25.34 -16.34 13.79
N GLU A 84 25.84 -15.12 14.00
CA GLU A 84 26.05 -14.17 12.91
C GLU A 84 26.96 -14.75 11.81
N GLY A 85 26.47 -14.71 10.57
CA GLY A 85 27.24 -15.06 9.38
C GLY A 85 28.01 -13.87 8.82
N THR A 86 29.04 -14.15 8.01
CA THR A 86 29.76 -13.13 7.24
C THR A 86 29.72 -13.47 5.76
N ALA A 87 29.17 -12.56 4.95
CA ALA A 87 29.06 -12.72 3.49
C ALA A 87 29.18 -11.35 2.80
N THR A 88 29.95 -11.27 1.73
CA THR A 88 30.21 -10.01 1.00
C THR A 88 29.27 -9.78 -0.18
N ASN A 89 28.27 -10.64 -0.37
CA ASN A 89 27.40 -10.68 -1.54
C ASN A 89 25.89 -10.65 -1.21
N ILE A 90 25.51 -10.26 0.02
CA ILE A 90 24.10 -10.07 0.41
C ILE A 90 23.70 -8.59 0.27
N VAL A 91 24.20 -7.73 1.17
CA VAL A 91 24.20 -6.28 1.00
C VAL A 91 25.66 -5.87 0.89
N THR A 92 25.99 -5.06 -0.11
CA THR A 92 27.38 -4.64 -0.37
C THR A 92 27.63 -3.19 0.00
N ALA A 93 26.59 -2.36 0.04
CA ALA A 93 26.65 -0.98 0.49
C ALA A 93 25.29 -0.51 1.04
N PHE A 94 25.35 0.41 2.00
CA PHE A 94 24.20 1.21 2.43
C PHE A 94 24.32 2.58 1.77
N ASN A 95 23.23 3.07 1.18
CA ASN A 95 23.20 4.28 0.37
C ASN A 95 22.27 5.32 1.01
N SER A 96 22.31 6.56 0.51
CA SER A 96 21.45 7.65 1.00
C SER A 96 20.00 7.57 0.49
N ASN A 97 19.72 6.60 -0.39
CA ASN A 97 18.41 6.38 -1.02
C ASN A 97 18.10 4.87 -1.17
N GLY A 98 18.74 4.03 -0.37
CA GLY A 98 18.48 2.60 -0.28
C GLY A 98 19.75 1.81 0.03
N TYR A 99 19.98 0.74 -0.72
CA TYR A 99 21.13 -0.14 -0.52
C TYR A 99 21.56 -0.79 -1.83
N THR A 100 22.73 -1.40 -1.85
CA THR A 100 23.19 -2.21 -2.99
C THR A 100 23.10 -3.68 -2.62
N ALA A 101 22.13 -4.39 -3.20
CA ALA A 101 22.02 -5.84 -3.10
C ALA A 101 23.18 -6.49 -3.85
N GLY A 102 23.77 -7.54 -3.29
CA GLY A 102 24.76 -8.37 -3.96
C GLY A 102 24.13 -9.49 -4.79
N GLY A 103 24.98 -10.34 -5.37
CA GLY A 103 24.55 -11.47 -6.22
C GLY A 103 24.30 -12.79 -5.48
N GLY A 104 24.31 -12.80 -4.15
CA GLY A 104 24.18 -14.00 -3.33
C GLY A 104 22.74 -14.52 -3.20
N GLY A 105 22.58 -15.79 -2.82
CA GLY A 105 21.29 -16.48 -2.71
C GLY A 105 20.25 -15.85 -1.79
N TYR A 106 20.67 -14.99 -0.87
CA TYR A 106 19.78 -14.31 0.08
C TYR A 106 19.29 -12.94 -0.39
N ALA A 107 19.89 -12.36 -1.44
CA ALA A 107 19.58 -10.98 -1.82
C ALA A 107 19.65 -10.68 -3.32
N GLY A 108 20.11 -11.56 -4.20
CA GLY A 108 20.15 -11.22 -5.63
C GLY A 108 20.70 -12.30 -6.56
N GLU A 109 20.50 -13.58 -6.25
CA GLU A 109 20.87 -14.68 -7.15
C GLU A 109 20.11 -14.60 -8.48
N ASN A 110 20.81 -14.86 -9.59
CA ASN A 110 20.26 -14.67 -10.93
C ASN A 110 19.03 -15.56 -11.18
N GLY A 111 17.95 -14.95 -11.71
CA GLY A 111 16.72 -15.66 -12.06
C GLY A 111 15.78 -15.95 -10.88
N LEU A 112 16.09 -15.44 -9.68
CA LEU A 112 15.17 -15.45 -8.54
C LEU A 112 14.51 -14.09 -8.34
N GLU A 113 13.29 -14.10 -7.82
CA GLU A 113 12.54 -12.91 -7.43
C GLU A 113 12.75 -12.68 -5.93
N TYR A 114 12.89 -11.43 -5.53
CA TYR A 114 13.15 -11.04 -4.16
C TYR A 114 12.18 -9.98 -3.68
N VAL A 115 11.92 -10.01 -2.37
CA VAL A 115 11.37 -8.90 -1.61
C VAL A 115 12.39 -8.47 -0.56
N SER A 116 12.44 -7.17 -0.30
CA SER A 116 13.09 -6.61 0.88
C SER A 116 12.14 -5.71 1.66
N TRP A 117 12.25 -5.75 2.99
CA TRP A 117 11.65 -4.77 3.89
C TRP A 117 12.79 -3.96 4.50
N THR A 118 12.81 -2.67 4.20
CA THR A 118 13.85 -1.76 4.69
C THR A 118 13.28 -0.87 5.78
N PHE A 119 13.97 -0.75 6.91
CA PHE A 119 13.57 0.04 8.07
C PHE A 119 14.67 1.05 8.39
N ARG A 120 14.38 2.34 8.36
CA ARG A 120 15.30 3.39 8.80
C ARG A 120 15.21 3.56 10.31
N LYS A 121 16.34 3.78 10.98
CA LYS A 121 16.32 4.23 12.37
C LYS A 121 15.62 5.58 12.48
N GLN A 122 14.70 5.71 13.42
CA GLN A 122 13.92 6.92 13.65
C GLN A 122 13.21 6.82 15.02
N ALA A 123 13.28 7.90 15.81
CA ALA A 123 12.51 8.00 17.05
C ALA A 123 11.01 7.80 16.77
N LYS A 124 10.31 7.13 17.69
CA LYS A 124 8.91 6.70 17.55
C LYS A 124 8.60 5.75 16.39
N PHE A 125 9.62 5.16 15.76
CA PHE A 125 9.45 4.15 14.71
C PHE A 125 10.32 2.91 14.94
N PHE A 126 11.65 3.05 14.87
CA PHE A 126 12.57 1.92 14.85
C PHE A 126 13.97 2.30 15.36
N ASP A 127 14.61 1.41 16.13
CA ASP A 127 16.01 1.52 16.53
C ASP A 127 16.71 0.16 16.51
N ILE A 128 18.04 0.20 16.43
CA ILE A 128 18.93 -0.96 16.47
C ILE A 128 19.97 -0.71 17.55
N VAL A 129 20.10 -1.67 18.46
CA VAL A 129 21.07 -1.62 19.56
C VAL A 129 21.87 -2.90 19.62
N THR A 130 23.15 -2.80 19.96
CA THR A 130 24.03 -3.94 20.24
C THR A 130 24.55 -3.86 21.65
N TYR A 131 24.70 -4.99 22.32
CA TYR A 131 25.20 -5.02 23.70
C TYR A 131 25.96 -6.31 24.00
N SER A 132 26.74 -6.29 25.08
CA SER A 132 27.43 -7.46 25.63
C SER A 132 26.66 -7.99 26.84
N GLY A 133 26.45 -9.29 26.89
CA GLY A 133 25.77 -9.93 28.00
C GLY A 133 26.65 -10.00 29.25
N THR A 134 26.02 -9.92 30.41
CA THR A 134 26.67 -9.90 31.73
C THR A 134 26.36 -11.14 32.56
N GLY A 135 25.41 -11.97 32.15
CA GLY A 135 24.88 -13.10 32.93
C GLY A 135 24.03 -12.67 34.14
N SER A 136 23.81 -11.38 34.33
CA SER A 136 22.99 -10.78 35.41
C SER A 136 22.01 -9.79 34.80
N ALA A 137 20.81 -9.64 35.37
CA ALA A 137 19.80 -8.73 34.83
C ALA A 137 20.40 -7.32 34.56
N GLN A 138 20.15 -6.78 33.38
CA GLN A 138 20.67 -5.46 32.97
C GLN A 138 19.68 -4.69 32.10
N THR A 139 19.82 -3.37 32.10
CA THR A 139 19.02 -2.47 31.26
C THR A 139 19.81 -2.07 30.02
N ILE A 140 19.13 -2.08 28.87
CA ILE A 140 19.68 -1.72 27.56
C ILE A 140 18.96 -0.45 27.08
N SER A 141 19.73 0.60 26.81
CA SER A 141 19.18 1.87 26.30
C SER A 141 18.84 1.80 24.81
N HIS A 142 17.75 2.46 24.42
CA HIS A 142 17.33 2.67 23.03
C HIS A 142 16.86 4.11 22.80
N ASN A 143 16.72 4.52 21.53
CA ASN A 143 16.47 5.91 21.13
C ASN A 143 15.06 6.15 20.57
N LEU A 144 14.08 5.34 20.99
CA LEU A 144 12.72 5.50 20.46
C LEU A 144 12.03 6.76 21.01
N GLY A 145 12.27 7.13 22.28
CA GLY A 145 11.51 8.21 22.91
C GLY A 145 10.02 7.89 23.07
N SER A 146 9.67 6.60 22.95
CA SER A 146 8.35 6.02 23.13
C SER A 146 8.53 4.57 23.59
N VAL A 147 7.58 4.04 24.35
CA VAL A 147 7.63 2.64 24.81
C VAL A 147 7.61 1.70 23.59
N PRO A 148 8.55 0.74 23.47
CA PRO A 148 8.56 -0.25 22.40
C PRO A 148 7.25 -1.05 22.34
N GLY A 149 6.77 -1.30 21.11
CA GLY A 149 5.68 -2.23 20.85
C GLY A 149 6.16 -3.67 20.65
N MET A 150 7.36 -3.83 20.09
CA MET A 150 7.99 -5.10 19.82
C MET A 150 9.52 -4.97 19.96
N ILE A 151 10.17 -5.95 20.58
CA ILE A 151 11.63 -6.02 20.70
C ILE A 151 12.05 -7.41 20.25
N ILE A 152 12.99 -7.50 19.31
CA ILE A 152 13.52 -8.76 18.80
C ILE A 152 15.00 -8.84 19.13
N VAL A 153 15.40 -9.79 19.97
CA VAL A 153 16.79 -10.00 20.40
C VAL A 153 17.38 -11.25 19.76
N LYS A 154 18.61 -11.14 19.27
CA LYS A 154 19.39 -12.29 18.76
C LYS A 154 20.80 -12.30 19.31
N LEU A 155 21.20 -13.47 19.82
CA LEU A 155 22.59 -13.82 20.09
C LEU A 155 23.38 -13.84 18.79
N THR A 156 24.42 -13.00 18.68
CA THR A 156 25.27 -12.87 17.48
C THR A 156 26.56 -13.66 17.60
N SER A 157 27.09 -13.87 18.82
CA SER A 157 28.33 -14.62 19.06
C SER A 157 28.15 -16.14 19.19
N GLY A 158 26.92 -16.66 19.11
CA GLY A 158 26.60 -18.06 19.35
C GLY A 158 25.25 -18.47 18.78
N SER A 159 24.86 -19.73 19.00
CA SER A 159 23.64 -20.33 18.47
C SER A 159 22.53 -20.36 19.52
N ASP A 160 21.45 -19.62 19.29
CA ASP A 160 20.23 -19.60 20.12
C ASP A 160 19.07 -19.01 19.31
N ALA A 161 17.85 -19.25 19.76
CA ALA A 161 16.62 -18.71 19.18
C ALA A 161 16.55 -17.18 19.31
N TRP A 162 15.75 -16.58 18.44
CA TRP A 162 15.40 -15.16 18.48
C TRP A 162 14.34 -14.92 19.55
N HIS A 163 14.62 -14.14 20.58
CA HIS A 163 13.66 -13.89 21.67
C HIS A 163 12.90 -12.60 21.43
N ILE A 164 11.57 -12.62 21.58
CA ILE A 164 10.69 -11.51 21.23
C ILE A 164 9.83 -11.08 22.42
N TYR A 165 9.91 -9.81 22.76
CA TYR A 165 8.90 -9.12 23.56
C TYR A 165 7.86 -8.53 22.62
N HIS A 166 6.59 -8.61 23.00
CA HIS A 166 5.52 -7.92 22.30
C HIS A 166 4.48 -7.41 23.29
N ARG A 167 4.08 -6.14 23.18
CA ARG A 167 3.16 -5.50 24.15
C ARG A 167 1.77 -6.15 24.26
N GLY A 168 1.40 -6.96 23.27
CA GLY A 168 0.14 -7.70 23.20
C GLY A 168 0.15 -9.08 23.86
N LEU A 169 1.30 -9.55 24.38
CA LEU A 169 1.39 -10.82 25.11
C LEU A 169 0.62 -10.78 26.42
N ASN A 170 0.14 -11.93 26.88
CA ASN A 170 -0.71 -12.09 28.06
C ASN A 170 -1.92 -11.13 28.04
N GLY A 171 -2.52 -10.97 26.85
CA GLY A 171 -3.62 -10.03 26.60
C GLY A 171 -3.25 -8.55 26.87
N GLY A 172 -1.97 -8.22 26.93
CA GLY A 172 -1.44 -6.89 27.25
C GLY A 172 -1.40 -6.54 28.74
N SER A 173 -1.64 -7.50 29.65
CA SER A 173 -1.68 -7.22 31.10
C SER A 173 -0.29 -7.17 31.74
N SER A 174 0.55 -8.16 31.44
CA SER A 174 1.95 -8.26 31.90
C SER A 174 2.79 -8.89 30.79
N PRO A 175 2.95 -8.20 29.63
CA PRO A 175 3.65 -8.75 28.47
C PRO A 175 5.12 -9.07 28.75
N GLU A 176 5.74 -8.41 29.73
CA GLU A 176 7.14 -8.59 30.14
C GLU A 176 7.41 -9.95 30.80
N ASP A 177 6.40 -10.62 31.34
CA ASP A 177 6.57 -11.97 31.91
C ASP A 177 6.72 -13.02 30.80
N TYR A 178 6.39 -12.66 29.56
CA TYR A 178 6.25 -13.56 28.43
C TYR A 178 7.20 -13.22 27.28
N TYR A 179 7.51 -14.24 26.48
CA TYR A 179 8.23 -14.05 25.23
C TYR A 179 7.70 -14.98 24.13
N LEU A 180 8.07 -14.66 22.89
CA LEU A 180 7.93 -15.50 21.72
C LEU A 180 9.29 -15.79 21.10
N GLN A 181 9.33 -16.74 20.15
CA GLN A 181 10.52 -17.00 19.34
C GLN A 181 10.27 -16.74 17.86
N LEU A 182 11.15 -15.97 17.20
CA LEU A 182 10.97 -15.62 15.76
C LEU A 182 11.07 -16.85 14.85
N ASN A 183 11.89 -17.81 15.23
CA ASN A 183 12.21 -19.02 14.45
C ASN A 183 11.45 -20.26 14.96
N SER A 184 10.31 -20.07 15.62
CA SER A 184 9.47 -21.15 16.15
C SER A 184 7.98 -20.86 15.93
N THR A 185 7.21 -21.94 16.00
CA THR A 185 5.74 -21.94 16.03
C THR A 185 5.19 -21.95 17.47
N ASP A 186 6.04 -21.90 18.48
CA ASP A 186 5.56 -21.90 19.86
C ASP A 186 4.71 -20.66 20.16
N GLY A 187 3.70 -20.85 21.02
CA GLY A 187 2.90 -19.77 21.59
C GLY A 187 3.69 -18.94 22.60
N GLU A 188 3.00 -18.07 23.32
CA GLU A 188 3.66 -17.27 24.37
C GLU A 188 4.13 -18.14 25.55
N ILE A 189 5.35 -17.89 26.04
CA ILE A 189 5.97 -18.65 27.13
C ILE A 189 6.27 -17.69 28.27
N ASN A 190 5.79 -18.01 29.48
CA ASN A 190 6.13 -17.27 30.70
C ASN A 190 7.55 -17.66 31.17
N ASN A 191 8.47 -16.69 31.23
CA ASN A 191 9.81 -16.90 31.75
C ASN A 191 10.51 -15.58 32.14
N ALA A 192 10.58 -15.32 33.44
CA ALA A 192 11.27 -14.16 34.00
C ALA A 192 12.75 -14.04 33.62
N SER A 193 13.44 -15.12 33.25
CA SER A 193 14.85 -15.04 32.86
C SER A 193 15.09 -14.33 31.52
N ILE A 194 14.05 -14.04 30.72
CA ILE A 194 14.18 -13.33 29.44
C ILE A 194 14.13 -11.80 29.62
N TRP A 195 13.04 -11.24 30.16
CA TRP A 195 12.87 -9.78 30.32
C TRP A 195 12.94 -9.29 31.77
N ASN A 196 13.23 -10.19 32.72
CA ASN A 196 13.28 -9.90 34.15
C ASN A 196 11.95 -9.37 34.71
N ASP A 197 10.80 -9.78 34.15
CA ASP A 197 9.46 -9.30 34.51
C ASP A 197 9.41 -7.77 34.66
N THR A 198 10.14 -7.06 33.79
CA THR A 198 10.31 -5.61 33.84
C THR A 198 9.87 -4.99 32.52
N ALA A 199 8.74 -4.30 32.53
CA ALA A 199 8.21 -3.62 31.36
C ALA A 199 9.22 -2.61 30.77
N PRO A 200 9.34 -2.51 29.43
CA PRO A 200 10.18 -1.51 28.82
C PRO A 200 9.60 -0.10 29.03
N THR A 201 10.47 0.90 28.94
CA THR A 201 10.14 2.32 29.05
C THR A 201 10.37 3.01 27.71
N ASP A 202 10.28 4.34 27.67
CA ASP A 202 10.56 5.12 26.46
C ASP A 202 12.04 5.18 26.06
N SER A 203 12.94 4.71 26.92
CA SER A 203 14.39 4.86 26.79
C SER A 203 15.21 3.63 27.15
N VAL A 204 14.64 2.65 27.84
CA VAL A 204 15.30 1.37 28.17
C VAL A 204 14.36 0.17 28.11
N PHE A 205 14.91 -1.00 27.79
CA PHE A 205 14.30 -2.31 28.08
C PHE A 205 15.24 -3.13 28.97
N THR A 206 14.71 -4.15 29.65
CA THR A 206 15.48 -5.01 30.55
C THR A 206 15.64 -6.40 29.96
N VAL A 207 16.82 -6.99 30.10
CA VAL A 207 17.07 -8.40 29.82
C VAL A 207 17.45 -9.13 31.11
N GLY A 208 16.91 -10.33 31.29
CA GLY A 208 17.13 -11.20 32.44
C GLY A 208 18.45 -11.96 32.36
N THR A 209 18.54 -13.13 32.99
CA THR A 209 19.79 -13.91 33.11
C THR A 209 19.98 -14.98 32.03
N ASN A 210 19.01 -15.17 31.13
CA ASN A 210 19.03 -16.23 30.14
C ASN A 210 20.14 -16.03 29.09
N GLY A 211 20.82 -17.12 28.71
CA GLY A 211 21.90 -17.11 27.72
C GLY A 211 21.50 -16.66 26.31
N GLY A 212 20.23 -16.81 25.94
CA GLY A 212 19.69 -16.38 24.65
C GLY A 212 19.52 -14.87 24.51
N VAL A 213 19.54 -14.12 25.63
CA VAL A 213 19.44 -12.66 25.64
C VAL A 213 20.53 -11.94 26.43
N ASN A 214 21.26 -12.63 27.32
CA ASN A 214 22.18 -11.97 28.25
C ASN A 214 23.25 -12.90 28.87
N GLY A 215 23.77 -13.87 28.14
CA GLY A 215 24.90 -14.71 28.56
C GLY A 215 26.19 -13.90 28.76
N ASN A 216 26.93 -14.18 29.84
CA ASN A 216 28.14 -13.44 30.17
C ASN A 216 29.20 -13.51 29.05
N GLY A 217 29.62 -12.35 28.54
CA GLY A 217 30.60 -12.23 27.46
C GLY A 217 30.07 -12.50 26.05
N SER A 218 28.80 -12.88 25.90
CA SER A 218 28.14 -13.02 24.60
C SER A 218 27.75 -11.66 24.02
N THR A 219 27.64 -11.56 22.68
CA THR A 219 27.18 -10.33 22.01
C THR A 219 25.80 -10.51 21.41
N TYR A 220 25.02 -9.44 21.43
CA TYR A 220 23.63 -9.43 20.98
C TYR A 220 23.34 -8.23 20.09
N VAL A 221 22.32 -8.38 19.25
CA VAL A 221 21.62 -7.28 18.60
C VAL A 221 20.15 -7.31 19.00
N ALA A 222 19.56 -6.14 19.20
CA ALA A 222 18.12 -5.97 19.36
C ALA A 222 17.56 -5.00 18.33
N TYR A 223 16.48 -5.41 17.67
CA TYR A 223 15.65 -4.59 16.80
C TYR A 223 14.44 -4.13 17.61
N VAL A 224 14.33 -2.82 17.80
CA VAL A 224 13.37 -2.21 18.74
C VAL A 224 12.36 -1.40 17.93
N PHE A 225 11.11 -1.87 17.88
CA PHE A 225 10.03 -1.23 17.13
C PHE A 225 9.10 -0.48 18.08
N ALA A 226 8.73 0.75 17.71
CA ALA A 226 7.83 1.57 18.51
C ALA A 226 6.38 1.09 18.44
N HIS A 227 5.55 1.63 19.33
CA HIS A 227 4.10 1.65 19.18
C HIS A 227 3.63 3.10 19.27
N ASN A 228 3.01 3.60 18.21
CA ASN A 228 2.35 4.91 18.28
C ASN A 228 0.97 4.78 18.90
N ASN A 229 0.57 5.73 19.73
CA ASN A 229 -0.73 5.73 20.40
C ASN A 229 -1.39 7.10 20.36
N ASN A 230 -1.53 7.66 19.15
CA ASN A 230 -1.90 9.05 18.90
C ASN A 230 -0.90 10.02 19.55
N ASP A 231 0.36 9.58 19.66
CA ASP A 231 1.47 10.37 20.19
C ASP A 231 2.19 11.15 19.09
N GLY A 232 1.79 10.98 17.83
CA GLY A 232 2.23 11.77 16.68
C GLY A 232 3.74 11.70 16.43
N GLY A 233 4.27 12.67 15.68
CA GLY A 233 5.68 12.73 15.29
C GLY A 233 5.95 12.57 13.80
N PHE A 234 4.89 12.37 13.00
CA PHE A 234 4.98 12.11 11.57
C PHE A 234 3.89 12.87 10.80
N GLY A 235 4.07 12.99 9.49
CA GLY A 235 3.12 13.68 8.61
C GLY A 235 3.24 15.21 8.65
N SER A 236 2.59 15.89 7.72
CA SER A 236 2.64 17.35 7.56
C SER A 236 2.14 18.15 8.77
N THR A 237 1.31 17.53 9.59
CA THR A 237 0.74 18.07 10.84
C THR A 237 1.46 17.56 12.10
N ASN A 238 2.45 16.67 11.96
CA ASN A 238 3.22 16.08 13.06
C ASN A 238 2.37 15.33 14.12
N ASP A 239 1.16 14.92 13.77
CA ASP A 239 0.19 14.24 14.63
C ASP A 239 -0.16 12.82 14.15
N GLN A 240 0.47 12.36 13.07
CA GLN A 240 0.13 11.08 12.44
C GLN A 240 0.91 9.93 13.10
N ASP A 241 0.21 8.82 13.32
CA ASP A 241 0.81 7.54 13.70
C ASP A 241 1.22 6.76 12.42
N ILE A 242 2.33 6.02 12.48
CA ILE A 242 2.83 5.21 11.36
C ILE A 242 3.10 3.74 11.70
N ILE A 243 3.20 3.40 12.99
CA ILE A 243 3.42 2.02 13.45
C ILE A 243 2.53 1.68 14.65
N LYS A 244 1.88 0.51 14.60
CA LYS A 244 1.00 0.00 15.66
C LYS A 244 1.32 -1.45 15.96
N CYS A 245 1.61 -1.74 17.23
CA CYS A 245 1.70 -3.10 17.75
C CYS A 245 0.51 -3.39 18.67
N GLY A 246 -0.10 -4.55 18.56
CA GLY A 246 -1.28 -4.90 19.34
C GLY A 246 -1.62 -6.39 19.29
N SER A 247 -2.78 -6.74 19.84
CA SER A 247 -3.31 -8.09 19.76
C SER A 247 -4.78 -8.07 19.36
N TYR A 248 -5.27 -9.20 18.87
CA TYR A 248 -6.69 -9.45 18.68
C TYR A 248 -7.00 -10.90 19.05
N THR A 249 -8.22 -11.11 19.52
CA THR A 249 -8.75 -12.46 19.83
C THR A 249 -9.91 -12.73 18.88
N VAL A 250 -9.87 -13.88 18.23
CA VAL A 250 -10.98 -14.34 17.39
C VAL A 250 -12.18 -14.61 18.30
N SER A 251 -13.23 -13.79 18.19
CA SER A 251 -14.38 -13.81 19.11
C SER A 251 -15.65 -14.41 18.52
N SER A 252 -15.67 -14.72 17.22
CA SER A 252 -16.80 -15.35 16.52
C SER A 252 -16.39 -15.88 15.15
N THR A 253 -17.31 -16.54 14.46
CA THR A 253 -17.19 -16.89 13.02
C THR A 253 -17.61 -15.73 12.11
N ALA A 254 -17.65 -14.49 12.58
CA ALA A 254 -17.94 -13.31 11.76
C ALA A 254 -16.69 -12.45 11.59
N ASN A 255 -16.58 -11.77 10.44
CA ASN A 255 -15.52 -10.82 10.18
C ASN A 255 -15.55 -9.68 11.21
N PHE A 256 -14.39 -9.23 11.65
CA PHE A 256 -14.25 -8.05 12.51
C PHE A 256 -13.04 -7.21 12.10
N ASP A 257 -13.07 -5.93 12.44
CA ASP A 257 -12.03 -4.98 12.09
C ASP A 257 -11.12 -4.73 13.29
N VAL A 258 -9.81 -4.70 13.03
CA VAL A 258 -8.77 -4.24 13.96
C VAL A 258 -8.42 -2.81 13.57
N GLU A 259 -8.77 -1.87 14.44
CA GLU A 259 -8.56 -0.44 14.21
C GLU A 259 -7.12 -0.03 14.54
N LEU A 260 -6.46 0.57 13.55
CA LEU A 260 -5.11 1.14 13.66
C LEU A 260 -5.13 2.68 13.60
N GLY A 261 -6.20 3.26 13.04
CA GLY A 261 -6.27 4.68 12.67
C GLY A 261 -5.66 4.99 11.30
N PHE A 262 -5.17 3.97 10.59
CA PHE A 262 -4.61 4.09 9.23
C PHE A 262 -4.71 2.75 8.50
N GLU A 263 -4.67 2.80 7.17
CA GLU A 263 -4.51 1.61 6.33
C GLU A 263 -3.06 1.12 6.37
N PRO A 264 -2.79 -0.17 6.63
CA PRO A 264 -1.44 -0.71 6.65
C PRO A 264 -0.93 -1.06 5.25
N GLN A 265 0.36 -0.87 5.00
CA GLN A 265 1.07 -1.49 3.86
C GLN A 265 1.81 -2.76 4.24
N PHE A 266 2.07 -2.99 5.53
CA PHE A 266 2.81 -4.13 6.03
C PHE A 266 2.21 -4.58 7.36
N VAL A 267 2.04 -5.88 7.54
CA VAL A 267 1.64 -6.50 8.80
C VAL A 267 2.48 -7.76 8.99
N ILE A 268 3.16 -7.88 10.14
CA ILE A 268 3.64 -9.15 10.65
C ILE A 268 2.73 -9.60 11.78
N VAL A 269 2.24 -10.85 11.73
CA VAL A 269 1.24 -11.38 12.66
C VAL A 269 1.58 -12.80 13.09
N LYS A 270 1.27 -13.12 14.35
CA LYS A 270 1.67 -14.38 15.00
C LYS A 270 0.61 -14.82 15.99
N GLY A 271 0.18 -16.08 15.88
CA GLY A 271 -0.65 -16.72 16.91
C GLY A 271 0.13 -16.85 18.22
N VAL A 272 -0.52 -16.58 19.36
CA VAL A 272 0.09 -16.67 20.70
C VAL A 272 -0.64 -17.60 21.66
N SER A 273 -1.91 -17.92 21.40
CA SER A 273 -2.70 -18.87 22.21
C SER A 273 -3.65 -19.70 21.34
N GLY A 274 -3.85 -21.00 21.66
CA GLY A 274 -4.88 -21.82 21.00
C GLY A 274 -4.74 -23.36 20.96
N GLY A 275 -3.57 -23.98 21.17
CA GLY A 275 -3.41 -25.45 21.20
C GLY A 275 -2.55 -26.07 20.08
N SER A 276 -2.29 -27.37 20.23
CA SER A 276 -1.14 -28.19 19.78
C SER A 276 -0.83 -28.36 18.28
N ILE A 277 -1.30 -27.49 17.38
CA ILE A 277 -1.05 -27.63 15.94
C ILE A 277 -0.08 -26.53 15.47
N SER A 278 1.18 -26.89 15.22
CA SER A 278 2.28 -25.97 14.89
C SER A 278 2.01 -25.04 13.70
N GLN A 279 1.21 -25.48 12.74
CA GLN A 279 0.96 -24.77 11.49
C GLN A 279 0.13 -23.47 11.64
N TYR A 280 -0.46 -23.19 12.81
CA TYR A 280 -1.28 -21.97 13.04
C TYR A 280 -0.52 -20.83 13.71
N TYR A 281 0.80 -20.93 13.79
CA TYR A 281 1.63 -20.09 14.64
C TYR A 281 2.91 -19.64 13.97
N ASP A 282 2.96 -19.65 12.64
CA ASP A 282 4.07 -19.05 11.92
C ASP A 282 3.99 -17.51 11.99
N TRP A 283 5.14 -16.85 11.86
CA TRP A 283 5.24 -15.40 11.78
C TRP A 283 4.90 -14.92 10.37
N GLN A 284 3.62 -14.77 10.07
CA GLN A 284 3.14 -14.38 8.74
C GLN A 284 3.50 -12.93 8.43
N ILE A 285 4.04 -12.68 7.25
CA ILE A 285 4.43 -11.36 6.73
C ILE A 285 3.59 -11.03 5.49
N LEU A 286 2.72 -10.06 5.65
CA LEU A 286 1.76 -9.59 4.66
C LEU A 286 2.08 -8.17 4.26
N ASP A 287 2.00 -7.86 2.97
CA ASP A 287 2.07 -6.49 2.49
C ASP A 287 1.26 -6.27 1.20
N SER A 288 1.01 -4.99 0.91
CA SER A 288 0.20 -4.56 -0.22
C SER A 288 0.89 -4.72 -1.59
N MET A 289 2.23 -4.80 -1.62
CA MET A 289 2.96 -4.90 -2.88
C MET A 289 2.79 -6.28 -3.51
N ARG A 290 2.76 -7.31 -2.66
CA ARG A 290 2.78 -8.72 -3.06
C ARG A 290 1.41 -9.38 -3.15
N GLY A 291 0.35 -8.66 -2.76
CA GLY A 291 -1.03 -9.17 -2.70
C GLY A 291 -1.40 -9.79 -1.35
N GLY A 292 -0.50 -9.77 -0.35
CA GLY A 292 -0.78 -10.31 0.99
C GLY A 292 -1.76 -9.45 1.81
N LEU A 293 -2.00 -8.20 1.40
CA LEU A 293 -3.05 -7.31 1.92
C LEU A 293 -3.95 -6.88 0.76
N ASP A 294 -4.98 -7.66 0.47
CA ASP A 294 -5.98 -7.38 -0.55
C ASP A 294 -7.41 -7.63 -0.02
N VAL A 295 -8.44 -7.18 -0.74
CA VAL A 295 -9.82 -7.20 -0.22
C VAL A 295 -10.54 -8.52 -0.48
N ASP A 296 -9.95 -9.42 -1.25
CA ASP A 296 -10.53 -10.70 -1.65
C ASP A 296 -9.81 -11.91 -1.05
N ASN A 297 -8.81 -11.66 -0.21
CA ASN A 297 -7.98 -12.68 0.39
C ASN A 297 -7.33 -13.61 -0.61
N LYS A 298 -6.79 -13.05 -1.69
CA LYS A 298 -5.94 -13.88 -2.53
C LYS A 298 -4.64 -14.09 -1.80
N ALA A 299 -4.40 -15.34 -1.40
CA ALA A 299 -3.24 -15.73 -0.62
C ALA A 299 -1.89 -15.58 -1.37
N THR A 300 -1.85 -14.88 -2.50
CA THR A 300 -0.63 -14.55 -3.23
C THR A 300 0.20 -13.58 -2.41
N GLY A 301 1.49 -13.90 -2.19
CA GLY A 301 2.42 -12.96 -1.58
C GLY A 301 2.62 -13.06 -0.07
N ASN A 302 2.25 -14.18 0.56
CA ASN A 302 2.53 -14.41 1.99
C ASN A 302 3.84 -15.18 2.22
N LEU A 303 4.64 -14.72 3.19
CA LEU A 303 5.89 -15.35 3.65
C LEU A 303 5.87 -15.50 5.17
N ALA A 304 6.52 -16.53 5.70
CA ALA A 304 6.66 -16.73 7.14
C ALA A 304 8.11 -16.51 7.60
N ALA A 305 8.33 -15.64 8.59
CA ALA A 305 9.67 -15.29 9.06
C ALA A 305 10.47 -16.48 9.60
N ASN A 306 9.78 -17.49 10.11
CA ASN A 306 10.36 -18.73 10.64
C ASN A 306 10.53 -19.84 9.60
N GLU A 307 10.24 -19.58 8.33
CA GLU A 307 10.27 -20.59 7.27
C GLU A 307 11.24 -20.24 6.15
N THR A 308 11.52 -21.23 5.30
CA THR A 308 12.37 -21.05 4.10
C THR A 308 11.58 -21.03 2.81
N THR A 309 10.30 -21.41 2.86
CA THR A 309 9.44 -21.65 1.70
C THR A 309 9.34 -20.43 0.78
N SER A 310 9.20 -20.68 -0.51
CA SER A 310 8.81 -19.67 -1.50
C SER A 310 7.35 -19.29 -1.31
N GLU A 311 6.90 -18.18 -1.89
CA GLU A 311 5.49 -17.80 -1.83
C GLU A 311 4.59 -18.84 -2.51
N SER A 312 5.04 -19.44 -3.62
CA SER A 312 4.30 -20.48 -4.35
C SER A 312 4.25 -21.83 -3.64
N ALA A 313 5.23 -22.12 -2.77
CA ALA A 313 5.29 -23.36 -2.01
C ALA A 313 4.80 -23.19 -0.56
N ASN A 314 4.44 -21.97 -0.17
CA ASN A 314 3.88 -21.69 1.14
C ASN A 314 2.48 -22.31 1.22
N ALA A 315 2.29 -23.27 2.13
CA ALA A 315 1.02 -23.99 2.29
C ALA A 315 -0.17 -23.06 2.61
N TYR A 316 0.12 -21.86 3.11
CA TYR A 316 -0.86 -20.81 3.42
C TYR A 316 -1.19 -19.91 2.22
N ASN A 317 -0.52 -20.09 1.07
CA ASN A 317 -0.88 -19.48 -0.21
C ASN A 317 -2.00 -20.29 -0.88
N ASN A 318 -3.14 -20.39 -0.22
CA ASN A 318 -4.35 -21.01 -0.77
C ASN A 318 -5.49 -20.00 -0.67
N ALA A 319 -6.19 -19.76 -1.79
CA ALA A 319 -7.35 -18.86 -1.86
C ALA A 319 -8.52 -19.22 -0.93
N SER A 320 -8.44 -20.36 -0.23
CA SER A 320 -9.38 -20.78 0.81
C SER A 320 -9.02 -20.27 2.21
N TYR A 321 -7.81 -19.72 2.41
CA TYR A 321 -7.34 -19.21 3.69
C TYR A 321 -7.35 -17.70 3.71
N ASP A 322 -8.26 -17.20 4.53
CA ASP A 322 -8.46 -15.80 4.73
C ASP A 322 -7.36 -15.22 5.64
N LEU A 323 -6.47 -14.38 5.10
CA LEU A 323 -5.41 -13.69 5.84
C LEU A 323 -5.93 -12.37 6.46
N LEU A 324 -5.55 -11.21 5.94
CA LEU A 324 -6.01 -9.91 6.44
C LEU A 324 -6.39 -9.00 5.27
N GLN A 325 -7.54 -8.35 5.36
CA GLN A 325 -7.99 -7.41 4.32
C GLN A 325 -7.73 -5.98 4.79
N PRO A 326 -7.04 -5.13 4.02
CA PRO A 326 -6.81 -3.75 4.43
C PRO A 326 -8.13 -2.98 4.49
N THR A 327 -8.29 -2.15 5.52
CA THR A 327 -9.35 -1.14 5.61
C THR A 327 -8.70 0.24 5.72
N PRO A 328 -9.42 1.34 5.39
CA PRO A 328 -8.85 2.68 5.50
C PRO A 328 -8.34 3.05 6.89
N THR A 329 -8.86 2.39 7.94
CA THR A 329 -8.52 2.64 9.34
C THR A 329 -7.80 1.48 10.01
N GLY A 330 -7.48 0.40 9.30
CA GLY A 330 -6.79 -0.75 9.85
C GLY A 330 -6.84 -1.98 8.95
N PHE A 331 -7.23 -3.12 9.50
CA PHE A 331 -7.45 -4.32 8.70
C PHE A 331 -8.60 -5.16 9.26
N ARG A 332 -9.26 -5.89 8.37
CA ARG A 332 -10.31 -6.85 8.68
C ARG A 332 -9.71 -8.23 8.81
N VAL A 333 -10.07 -8.88 9.91
CA VAL A 333 -9.83 -10.29 10.19
C VAL A 333 -11.10 -11.03 9.72
N SER A 334 -11.01 -11.75 8.61
CA SER A 334 -12.15 -12.48 8.05
C SER A 334 -12.33 -13.85 8.72
N SER A 335 -13.58 -14.27 8.86
CA SER A 335 -13.89 -15.57 9.43
C SER A 335 -13.53 -16.69 8.45
N ALA A 336 -12.41 -17.37 8.67
CA ALA A 336 -12.09 -18.54 7.89
C ALA A 336 -12.98 -19.73 8.29
N SER A 337 -13.25 -20.59 7.30
CA SER A 337 -13.45 -22.02 7.59
C SER A 337 -12.16 -22.59 8.20
N SER A 338 -12.26 -23.62 9.04
CA SER A 338 -11.13 -24.18 9.80
C SER A 338 -9.82 -24.27 8.99
N GLY A 339 -8.73 -23.65 9.48
CA GLY A 339 -7.37 -23.89 8.99
C GLY A 339 -6.54 -22.68 8.53
N ALA A 340 -7.01 -21.44 8.65
CA ALA A 340 -6.27 -20.25 8.22
C ALA A 340 -5.19 -19.77 9.22
N ALA A 341 -4.10 -19.21 8.69
CA ALA A 341 -2.88 -18.88 9.45
C ALA A 341 -3.01 -17.67 10.42
N VAL A 342 -4.06 -16.85 10.26
CA VAL A 342 -4.24 -15.60 11.05
C VAL A 342 -5.66 -15.47 11.64
N THR A 343 -6.51 -16.46 11.37
CA THR A 343 -7.94 -16.53 11.70
C THR A 343 -8.30 -17.96 12.11
N ALA A 344 -7.62 -18.46 13.15
CA ALA A 344 -7.88 -19.79 13.71
C ALA A 344 -9.21 -19.83 14.51
N SER A 345 -9.41 -20.92 15.26
CA SER A 345 -10.66 -21.16 15.99
C SER A 345 -11.00 -20.06 17.00
N ASN A 346 -12.27 -19.96 17.35
CA ASN A 346 -12.76 -19.03 18.37
C ASN A 346 -11.93 -19.13 19.68
N GLY A 347 -11.55 -17.98 20.24
CA GLY A 347 -10.72 -17.85 21.44
C GLY A 347 -9.22 -17.77 21.19
N TYR A 348 -8.74 -17.98 19.95
CA TYR A 348 -7.32 -17.86 19.63
C TYR A 348 -6.91 -16.38 19.60
N THR A 349 -5.75 -16.09 20.19
CA THR A 349 -5.21 -14.73 20.24
C THR A 349 -3.97 -14.63 19.35
N TYR A 350 -3.85 -13.48 18.70
CA TYR A 350 -2.75 -13.12 17.82
C TYR A 350 -2.13 -11.81 18.29
N VAL A 351 -0.83 -11.65 18.06
CA VAL A 351 -0.14 -10.37 18.13
C VAL A 351 0.25 -9.90 16.74
N TYR A 352 0.33 -8.59 16.53
CA TYR A 352 0.72 -8.00 15.26
C TYR A 352 1.59 -6.75 15.45
N MET A 353 2.42 -6.48 14.45
CA MET A 353 2.99 -5.15 14.18
C MET A 353 2.59 -4.73 12.77
N ALA A 354 1.98 -3.55 12.64
CA ALA A 354 1.48 -3.00 11.39
C ALA A 354 2.13 -1.63 11.10
N ILE A 355 2.45 -1.38 9.83
CA ILE A 355 3.05 -0.12 9.35
C ILE A 355 2.12 0.53 8.33
N ARG A 356 1.89 1.83 8.51
CA ARG A 356 1.00 2.66 7.70
C ARG A 356 1.39 2.70 6.23
N ARG A 357 0.40 2.70 5.33
CA ARG A 357 0.57 2.91 3.89
C ARG A 357 1.25 4.24 3.58
N GLY A 358 2.23 4.18 2.68
CA GLY A 358 3.02 5.32 2.22
C GLY A 358 2.25 6.31 1.35
N ASP A 359 2.92 7.43 1.05
CA ASP A 359 2.38 8.69 0.53
C ASP A 359 1.47 9.37 1.54
N MET A 360 2.07 9.91 2.59
CA MET A 360 1.36 10.65 3.63
C MET A 360 1.11 12.13 3.28
N ALA A 361 1.68 12.59 2.16
CA ALA A 361 1.56 13.96 1.68
C ALA A 361 0.74 14.06 0.39
N VAL A 362 0.09 15.21 0.21
CA VAL A 362 -0.55 15.56 -1.06
C VAL A 362 0.54 15.68 -2.13
N PRO A 363 0.39 15.02 -3.31
CA PRO A 363 1.39 15.08 -4.35
C PRO A 363 1.50 16.51 -4.90
N THR A 364 2.73 16.92 -5.23
CA THR A 364 3.03 18.18 -5.91
C THR A 364 3.51 17.99 -7.34
N ASP A 365 3.72 16.73 -7.75
CA ASP A 365 4.18 16.34 -9.07
C ASP A 365 3.34 15.17 -9.58
N ALA A 366 2.54 15.43 -10.61
CA ALA A 366 1.67 14.44 -11.21
C ALA A 366 2.45 13.25 -11.82
N THR A 367 3.73 13.41 -12.17
CA THR A 367 4.54 12.31 -12.74
C THR A 367 4.83 11.21 -11.72
N LYS A 368 4.63 11.48 -10.43
CA LYS A 368 4.80 10.52 -9.34
C LYS A 368 3.54 9.76 -8.99
N VAL A 369 2.39 10.15 -9.55
CA VAL A 369 1.09 9.55 -9.23
C VAL A 369 0.25 9.17 -10.44
N PHE A 370 0.65 9.58 -11.65
CA PHE A 370 -0.05 9.26 -12.88
C PHE A 370 0.89 9.13 -14.08
N LYS A 371 0.67 8.07 -14.87
CA LYS A 371 1.35 7.87 -16.17
C LYS A 371 0.45 7.12 -17.15
N VAL A 372 0.56 7.47 -18.43
CA VAL A 372 0.05 6.69 -19.55
C VAL A 372 1.23 6.06 -20.27
N ASP A 373 1.17 4.76 -20.51
CA ASP A 373 2.24 4.02 -21.17
C ASP A 373 1.71 3.12 -22.30
N GLN A 374 2.56 2.86 -23.29
CA GLN A 374 2.25 2.03 -24.46
C GLN A 374 2.81 0.63 -24.27
N GLY A 375 2.02 -0.39 -24.61
CA GLY A 375 2.41 -1.79 -24.45
C GLY A 375 3.59 -2.18 -25.33
N HIS A 376 4.41 -3.10 -24.85
CA HIS A 376 5.59 -3.60 -25.56
C HIS A 376 5.66 -5.13 -25.58
N ALA A 377 5.98 -5.74 -26.72
CA ALA A 377 5.74 -7.16 -26.96
C ALA A 377 6.59 -8.17 -26.16
N SER A 378 7.49 -7.74 -25.26
CA SER A 378 8.50 -8.63 -24.65
C SER A 378 8.87 -8.41 -23.19
N ASN A 379 8.46 -7.32 -22.52
CA ASN A 379 8.85 -7.08 -21.12
C ASN A 379 7.66 -7.17 -20.16
N VAL A 380 7.96 -7.50 -18.91
CA VAL A 380 7.04 -7.55 -17.76
C VAL A 380 7.68 -6.75 -16.61
N PRO A 381 6.98 -5.80 -15.95
CA PRO A 381 5.60 -5.38 -16.25
C PRO A 381 5.47 -4.84 -17.68
N ASN A 382 4.27 -4.97 -18.27
CA ASN A 382 4.08 -4.54 -19.67
C ASN A 382 3.92 -3.04 -19.85
N PHE A 383 3.55 -2.37 -18.76
CA PHE A 383 3.38 -0.93 -18.69
C PHE A 383 4.15 -0.44 -17.48
N GLU A 384 5.03 0.53 -17.71
CA GLU A 384 5.94 1.06 -16.70
C GLU A 384 5.47 2.45 -16.26
N SER A 385 5.25 2.61 -14.96
CA SER A 385 4.79 3.86 -14.33
C SER A 385 5.94 4.66 -13.70
N GLY A 386 7.00 4.00 -13.24
CA GLY A 386 8.01 4.60 -12.36
C GLY A 386 7.52 4.85 -10.92
N PHE A 387 6.41 4.21 -10.56
CA PHE A 387 5.83 4.20 -9.22
C PHE A 387 4.92 2.96 -9.01
N PRO A 388 4.65 2.51 -7.78
CA PRO A 388 3.68 1.44 -7.55
C PRO A 388 2.28 1.80 -8.05
N VAL A 389 1.73 1.01 -8.98
CA VAL A 389 0.38 1.25 -9.52
C VAL A 389 -0.68 0.73 -8.54
N ASP A 390 -1.73 1.50 -8.29
CA ASP A 390 -2.88 1.09 -7.47
C ASP A 390 -4.16 0.90 -8.30
N PHE A 391 -4.29 1.64 -9.40
CA PHE A 391 -5.40 1.52 -10.36
C PHE A 391 -4.87 1.62 -11.78
N GLY A 392 -5.22 0.65 -12.62
CA GLY A 392 -4.92 0.63 -14.04
C GLY A 392 -6.20 0.55 -14.88
N LEU A 393 -6.30 1.40 -15.90
CA LEU A 393 -7.20 1.22 -17.03
C LEU A 393 -6.38 0.72 -18.21
N LEU A 394 -6.69 -0.45 -18.76
CA LEU A 394 -6.02 -1.01 -19.94
C LEU A 394 -6.98 -1.03 -21.12
N ARG A 395 -6.53 -0.69 -22.33
CA ARG A 395 -7.33 -0.84 -23.56
C ARG A 395 -6.47 -1.03 -24.81
N GLN A 396 -6.98 -1.80 -25.77
CA GLN A 396 -6.51 -1.78 -27.15
C GLN A 396 -7.19 -0.66 -27.96
N THR A 397 -6.42 0.14 -28.70
CA THR A 397 -6.97 1.31 -29.44
C THR A 397 -7.78 0.94 -30.69
N SER A 398 -7.60 -0.26 -31.25
CA SER A 398 -8.28 -0.63 -32.50
C SER A 398 -9.74 -1.03 -32.35
N ALA A 399 -10.13 -1.66 -31.23
CA ALA A 399 -11.51 -1.96 -30.82
C ALA A 399 -11.48 -2.85 -29.55
N ASP A 400 -11.74 -2.28 -28.39
CA ASP A 400 -11.82 -2.99 -27.11
C ASP A 400 -12.51 -2.12 -26.04
N GLY A 401 -12.98 -2.73 -24.95
CA GLY A 401 -13.39 -2.00 -23.74
C GLY A 401 -12.20 -1.47 -22.95
N PHE A 402 -12.45 -0.62 -21.94
CA PHE A 402 -11.42 -0.32 -20.93
C PHE A 402 -11.55 -1.29 -19.76
N HIS A 403 -10.48 -2.03 -19.52
CA HIS A 403 -10.33 -2.97 -18.42
C HIS A 403 -9.82 -2.25 -17.18
N SER A 404 -10.67 -2.06 -16.19
CA SER A 404 -10.36 -1.47 -14.89
C SER A 404 -9.91 -2.53 -13.89
N ALA A 405 -8.66 -2.47 -13.45
CA ALA A 405 -8.11 -3.34 -12.41
C ALA A 405 -7.47 -2.53 -11.28
N THR A 406 -7.45 -3.07 -10.06
CA THR A 406 -6.82 -2.41 -8.91
C THR A 406 -5.96 -3.37 -8.10
N ARG A 407 -4.91 -2.84 -7.48
CA ARG A 407 -4.05 -3.59 -6.55
C ARG A 407 -4.87 -4.22 -5.43
N LEU A 408 -5.85 -3.48 -4.88
CA LEU A 408 -6.73 -3.95 -3.81
C LEU A 408 -7.51 -5.21 -4.17
N THR A 409 -7.85 -5.42 -5.45
CA THR A 409 -8.63 -6.57 -5.92
C THR A 409 -7.78 -7.69 -6.54
N GLY A 410 -6.47 -7.49 -6.63
CA GLY A 410 -5.54 -8.41 -7.27
C GLY A 410 -5.82 -8.61 -8.78
N PRO A 411 -5.51 -9.79 -9.36
CA PRO A 411 -5.65 -10.10 -10.79
C PRO A 411 -7.11 -10.30 -11.22
N LYS A 412 -7.87 -9.22 -11.16
CA LYS A 412 -9.26 -9.11 -11.58
C LYS A 412 -9.46 -7.79 -12.32
N TYR A 413 -10.46 -7.75 -13.18
CA TYR A 413 -10.82 -6.56 -13.92
C TYR A 413 -12.34 -6.42 -14.06
N MET A 414 -12.79 -5.22 -14.40
CA MET A 414 -14.16 -4.90 -14.81
C MET A 414 -14.12 -3.96 -16.01
N ASP A 415 -15.08 -4.08 -16.92
CA ASP A 415 -15.15 -3.20 -18.09
C ASP A 415 -15.99 -1.94 -17.81
N THR A 416 -15.46 -0.76 -18.14
CA THR A 416 -16.18 0.52 -17.92
C THR A 416 -17.38 0.70 -18.84
N ASN A 417 -17.42 -0.02 -19.97
CA ASN A 417 -18.53 -0.03 -20.95
C ASN A 417 -19.52 -1.18 -20.71
N SER A 418 -19.45 -1.87 -19.57
CA SER A 418 -20.28 -3.03 -19.25
C SER A 418 -20.88 -2.94 -17.85
N THR A 419 -22.00 -3.62 -17.67
CA THR A 419 -22.58 -3.88 -16.34
C THR A 419 -21.99 -5.13 -15.70
N GLY A 420 -21.19 -5.92 -16.42
CA GLY A 420 -20.63 -7.19 -15.97
C GLY A 420 -19.98 -7.14 -14.58
N ALA A 421 -20.09 -8.25 -13.84
CA ALA A 421 -19.36 -8.43 -12.59
C ALA A 421 -17.85 -8.49 -12.84
N GLU A 422 -17.05 -8.40 -11.78
CA GLU A 422 -15.60 -8.57 -11.88
C GLU A 422 -15.24 -9.94 -12.45
N SER A 423 -14.22 -9.98 -13.29
CA SER A 423 -13.70 -11.20 -13.91
C SER A 423 -12.25 -11.42 -13.52
N SER A 424 -11.83 -12.67 -13.34
CA SER A 424 -10.45 -13.00 -12.98
C SER A 424 -9.60 -13.19 -14.23
N ASN A 425 -8.43 -12.57 -14.27
CA ASN A 425 -7.41 -12.79 -15.29
C ASN A 425 -6.04 -12.44 -14.71
N SER A 426 -5.14 -13.43 -14.70
CA SER A 426 -3.78 -13.33 -14.12
C SER A 426 -2.91 -12.26 -14.76
N ASN A 427 -3.26 -11.81 -15.98
CA ASN A 427 -2.51 -10.75 -16.66
C ASN A 427 -2.60 -9.43 -15.90
N TYR A 428 -3.69 -9.14 -15.17
CA TYR A 428 -3.86 -7.90 -14.41
C TYR A 428 -3.11 -7.89 -13.07
N ALA A 429 -1.81 -8.18 -13.12
CA ALA A 429 -0.95 -8.25 -11.96
C ALA A 429 -0.37 -6.88 -11.56
N PHE A 430 -0.20 -6.68 -10.25
CA PHE A 430 0.32 -5.45 -9.63
C PHE A 430 1.61 -5.69 -8.81
N ASP A 431 2.13 -6.92 -8.80
CA ASP A 431 3.29 -7.35 -8.02
C ASP A 431 4.62 -6.86 -8.65
N PHE A 432 4.70 -5.54 -8.86
CA PHE A 432 5.79 -4.81 -9.48
C PHE A 432 6.03 -3.51 -8.73
N GLN A 433 7.29 -3.06 -8.67
CA GLN A 433 7.62 -1.76 -8.10
C GLN A 433 7.14 -0.60 -8.97
N ASP A 434 7.26 -0.75 -10.28
CA ASP A 434 7.15 0.38 -11.21
C ASP A 434 6.28 0.06 -12.42
N GLY A 435 5.23 -0.74 -12.24
CA GLY A 435 4.35 -1.03 -13.36
C GLY A 435 3.14 -1.90 -13.06
N TYR A 436 2.53 -2.34 -14.15
CA TYR A 436 1.27 -3.08 -14.19
C TYR A 436 1.30 -4.07 -15.36
N VAL A 437 0.54 -5.15 -15.22
CA VAL A 437 0.36 -6.24 -16.19
C VAL A 437 1.52 -7.24 -16.29
N GLY A 438 1.21 -8.50 -15.97
CA GLY A 438 2.13 -9.63 -15.89
C GLY A 438 2.37 -10.41 -17.19
N SER A 439 1.98 -9.87 -18.34
CA SER A 439 2.10 -10.55 -19.64
C SER A 439 2.41 -9.56 -20.76
N ALA A 440 3.03 -10.03 -21.84
CA ALA A 440 3.32 -9.18 -22.99
C ALA A 440 2.05 -8.73 -23.73
N PHE A 441 1.89 -7.42 -23.95
CA PHE A 441 0.92 -6.84 -24.89
C PHE A 441 1.62 -6.09 -26.02
N GLY A 442 0.94 -5.92 -27.15
CA GLY A 442 1.46 -5.20 -28.31
C GLY A 442 1.35 -3.68 -28.20
N THR A 443 1.95 -2.96 -29.14
CA THR A 443 1.98 -1.48 -29.18
C THR A 443 0.62 -0.83 -29.45
N SER A 444 -0.41 -1.60 -29.79
CA SER A 444 -1.79 -1.12 -29.88
C SER A 444 -2.49 -1.00 -28.51
N TYR A 445 -1.85 -1.44 -27.42
CA TYR A 445 -2.40 -1.35 -26.08
C TYR A 445 -1.81 -0.16 -25.33
N TYR A 446 -2.64 0.47 -24.51
CA TYR A 446 -2.24 1.55 -23.62
C TYR A 446 -2.81 1.31 -22.23
N ALA A 447 -2.05 1.69 -21.21
CA ALA A 447 -2.49 1.69 -19.84
C ALA A 447 -2.41 3.10 -19.24
N TRP A 448 -3.49 3.53 -18.60
CA TRP A 448 -3.54 4.72 -17.75
C TRP A 448 -3.43 4.24 -16.31
N MET A 449 -2.41 4.69 -15.59
CA MET A 449 -2.00 4.15 -14.31
C MET A 449 -2.01 5.24 -13.24
N TRP A 450 -2.71 4.98 -12.15
CA TRP A 450 -2.81 5.85 -10.98
C TRP A 450 -2.14 5.21 -9.76
N LYS A 451 -1.47 6.05 -8.96
CA LYS A 451 -1.09 5.76 -7.57
C LYS A 451 -2.05 6.48 -6.63
N ARG A 452 -2.46 5.82 -5.54
CA ARG A 452 -3.32 6.41 -4.51
C ARG A 452 -2.50 7.36 -3.64
N ALA A 453 -2.94 8.61 -3.51
CA ALA A 453 -2.31 9.61 -2.66
C ALA A 453 -3.36 10.55 -2.02
N PRO A 454 -3.12 11.05 -0.80
CA PRO A 454 -3.98 12.04 -0.15
C PRO A 454 -4.22 13.26 -1.05
N GLY A 455 -5.43 13.82 -1.00
CA GLY A 455 -5.82 15.01 -1.76
C GLY A 455 -6.07 14.78 -3.26
N TYR A 456 -5.71 13.61 -3.80
CA TYR A 456 -5.66 13.37 -5.24
C TYR A 456 -6.60 12.24 -5.70
N PHE A 457 -6.31 11.02 -5.27
CA PHE A 457 -6.99 9.81 -5.74
C PHE A 457 -6.94 8.72 -4.68
N ASP A 458 -8.06 8.02 -4.48
CA ASP A 458 -8.15 6.89 -3.58
C ASP A 458 -9.09 5.81 -4.11
N VAL A 459 -8.88 4.57 -3.66
CA VAL A 459 -9.75 3.43 -3.98
C VAL A 459 -10.10 2.72 -2.69
N VAL A 460 -11.39 2.41 -2.51
CA VAL A 460 -11.85 1.63 -1.36
C VAL A 460 -12.83 0.56 -1.79
N CYS A 461 -12.79 -0.60 -1.13
CA CYS A 461 -13.78 -1.65 -1.32
C CYS A 461 -14.64 -1.81 -0.09
N TYR A 462 -15.88 -2.27 -0.30
CA TYR A 462 -16.82 -2.45 0.80
C TYR A 462 -17.92 -3.47 0.49
N THR A 463 -18.51 -4.07 1.53
CA THR A 463 -19.63 -5.01 1.40
C THR A 463 -20.94 -4.33 1.75
N GLY A 464 -21.89 -4.30 0.82
CA GLY A 464 -23.20 -3.67 0.97
C GLY A 464 -24.03 -4.24 2.12
N THR A 465 -24.88 -3.41 2.70
CA THR A 465 -25.69 -3.72 3.90
C THR A 465 -27.19 -3.69 3.63
N GLY A 466 -27.64 -3.12 2.51
CA GLY A 466 -29.07 -2.89 2.22
C GLY A 466 -29.70 -1.77 3.06
N SER A 467 -28.92 -1.09 3.90
CA SER A 467 -29.32 0.05 4.74
C SER A 467 -28.30 1.18 4.56
N VAL A 468 -28.70 2.45 4.77
CA VAL A 468 -27.78 3.59 4.66
C VAL A 468 -26.47 3.31 5.40
N ARG A 469 -25.35 3.61 4.76
CA ARG A 469 -24.01 3.31 5.28
C ARG A 469 -23.06 4.48 5.06
N THR A 470 -22.01 4.48 5.85
CA THR A 470 -20.84 5.34 5.68
C THR A 470 -19.64 4.46 5.40
N VAL A 471 -18.79 4.90 4.46
CA VAL A 471 -17.57 4.22 4.03
C VAL A 471 -16.41 5.16 4.25
N SER A 472 -15.42 4.72 5.02
CA SER A 472 -14.18 5.48 5.25
C SER A 472 -13.28 5.47 4.01
N HIS A 473 -12.39 6.46 3.90
CA HIS A 473 -11.36 6.57 2.87
C HIS A 473 -10.19 7.43 3.34
N ASN A 474 -9.08 7.45 2.57
CA ASN A 474 -7.79 8.03 2.94
C ASN A 474 -7.42 9.32 2.16
N LEU A 475 -8.40 9.99 1.54
CA LEU A 475 -8.16 11.21 0.76
C LEU A 475 -7.76 12.41 1.62
N GLY A 476 -8.26 12.56 2.86
CA GLY A 476 -8.05 13.78 3.65
C GLY A 476 -8.80 15.03 3.15
N VAL A 477 -9.50 14.93 2.01
CA VAL A 477 -10.41 15.94 1.43
C VAL A 477 -11.67 15.26 0.91
N ALA A 478 -12.76 16.01 0.77
CA ALA A 478 -13.99 15.45 0.22
C ALA A 478 -13.78 15.07 -1.26
N PRO A 479 -14.10 13.83 -1.67
CA PRO A 479 -14.06 13.46 -3.08
C PRO A 479 -15.03 14.31 -3.89
N GLU A 480 -14.56 14.83 -5.02
CA GLU A 480 -15.35 15.68 -5.91
C GLU A 480 -15.98 14.88 -7.05
N MET A 481 -15.43 13.70 -7.36
CA MET A 481 -16.04 12.72 -8.24
C MET A 481 -15.87 11.32 -7.62
N ILE A 482 -16.93 10.51 -7.67
CA ILE A 482 -16.90 9.13 -7.17
C ILE A 482 -17.49 8.21 -8.23
N TRP A 483 -16.77 7.15 -8.58
CA TRP A 483 -17.30 6.02 -9.35
C TRP A 483 -17.53 4.85 -8.41
N VAL A 484 -18.73 4.29 -8.41
CA VAL A 484 -19.06 3.08 -7.63
C VAL A 484 -19.44 1.96 -8.59
N LYS A 485 -18.83 0.80 -8.41
CA LYS A 485 -19.14 -0.40 -9.19
C LYS A 485 -19.39 -1.59 -8.28
N THR A 486 -20.45 -2.33 -8.60
CA THR A 486 -20.67 -3.65 -8.00
C THR A 486 -19.68 -4.65 -8.59
N ARG A 487 -19.01 -5.38 -7.72
CA ARG A 487 -18.00 -6.38 -8.04
C ARG A 487 -18.60 -7.78 -8.16
N SER A 488 -19.43 -8.17 -7.20
CA SER A 488 -20.03 -9.53 -7.13
C SER A 488 -21.20 -9.78 -8.08
N ASN A 489 -21.74 -8.76 -8.76
CA ASN A 489 -22.95 -8.88 -9.58
C ASN A 489 -22.94 -7.92 -10.78
N ALA A 490 -23.72 -8.28 -11.81
CA ALA A 490 -23.87 -7.49 -13.01
C ALA A 490 -24.78 -6.26 -12.80
N VAL A 491 -24.20 -5.13 -12.38
CA VAL A 491 -24.84 -3.84 -12.18
C VAL A 491 -23.91 -2.74 -12.71
N GLY A 492 -24.48 -1.67 -13.28
CA GLY A 492 -23.72 -0.57 -13.89
C GLY A 492 -22.87 0.26 -12.93
N TRP A 493 -22.16 1.24 -13.49
CA TRP A 493 -21.22 2.12 -12.80
C TRP A 493 -21.92 3.41 -12.37
N ALA A 494 -22.19 3.58 -11.08
CA ALA A 494 -22.75 4.82 -10.58
C ALA A 494 -21.69 5.93 -10.52
N VAL A 495 -22.03 7.13 -11.00
CA VAL A 495 -21.15 8.29 -10.93
C VAL A 495 -21.79 9.42 -10.12
N TYR A 496 -21.07 9.91 -9.12
CA TYR A 496 -21.32 11.17 -8.44
C TYR A 496 -20.32 12.23 -8.91
N HIS A 497 -20.76 13.48 -9.02
CA HIS A 497 -19.90 14.62 -9.30
C HIS A 497 -20.40 15.85 -8.51
N SER A 498 -19.49 16.56 -7.83
CA SER A 498 -19.81 17.64 -6.89
C SER A 498 -20.63 18.77 -7.53
N SER A 499 -20.35 19.11 -8.78
CA SER A 499 -21.09 20.14 -9.54
C SER A 499 -22.57 19.79 -9.80
N GLN A 500 -22.95 18.53 -9.65
CA GLN A 500 -24.33 18.06 -9.84
C GLN A 500 -25.10 17.93 -8.51
N GLY A 501 -24.39 18.05 -7.38
CA GLY A 501 -24.92 17.77 -6.04
C GLY A 501 -25.25 16.30 -5.81
N PHE A 502 -25.78 15.98 -4.62
CA PHE A 502 -26.20 14.62 -4.25
C PHE A 502 -27.61 14.25 -4.76
N SER A 503 -28.26 15.14 -5.53
CA SER A 503 -29.60 14.92 -6.10
C SER A 503 -29.57 14.47 -7.56
N LYS A 504 -28.38 14.30 -8.13
CA LYS A 504 -28.17 13.81 -9.48
C LYS A 504 -27.03 12.80 -9.55
N GLY A 505 -27.11 11.92 -10.55
CA GLY A 505 -26.10 10.89 -10.79
C GLY A 505 -26.00 10.51 -12.26
N GLY A 506 -24.81 10.05 -12.64
CA GLY A 506 -24.50 9.54 -13.97
C GLY A 506 -24.26 8.04 -13.99
N ARG A 507 -24.02 7.52 -15.20
CA ARG A 507 -23.57 6.14 -15.43
C ARG A 507 -22.37 6.11 -16.38
N LEU A 508 -21.33 5.36 -16.04
CA LEU A 508 -20.11 5.32 -16.83
C LEU A 508 -20.31 4.52 -18.12
N GLU A 509 -21.12 3.47 -18.09
CA GLU A 509 -21.33 2.55 -19.22
C GLU A 509 -22.37 3.03 -20.24
N THR A 510 -22.93 4.23 -20.06
CA THR A 510 -23.99 4.77 -20.94
C THR A 510 -23.67 6.18 -21.42
N THR A 511 -24.43 6.62 -22.42
CA THR A 511 -24.38 8.01 -22.90
C THR A 511 -25.26 8.93 -22.08
N ASP A 512 -26.04 8.45 -21.12
CA ASP A 512 -27.10 9.22 -20.48
C ASP A 512 -26.59 10.52 -19.84
N ALA A 513 -27.47 11.53 -19.81
CA ALA A 513 -27.25 12.73 -19.02
C ALA A 513 -27.26 12.40 -17.52
N PHE A 514 -26.74 13.32 -16.70
CA PHE A 514 -26.94 13.24 -15.25
C PHE A 514 -28.41 13.52 -14.92
N GLY A 515 -29.08 12.49 -14.40
CA GLY A 515 -30.50 12.51 -14.06
C GLY A 515 -30.74 12.62 -12.56
N THR A 516 -32.00 12.79 -12.15
CA THR A 516 -32.41 12.79 -10.74
C THR A 516 -32.01 11.48 -10.07
N GLU A 517 -31.24 11.58 -8.99
CA GLU A 517 -30.77 10.44 -8.20
C GLU A 517 -30.42 10.92 -6.80
N THR A 518 -31.08 10.40 -5.77
CA THR A 518 -30.92 10.86 -4.37
C THR A 518 -30.55 9.73 -3.40
N ASN A 519 -30.40 8.50 -3.88
CA ASN A 519 -30.22 7.29 -3.07
C ASN A 519 -28.94 6.52 -3.40
N ARG A 520 -28.06 7.08 -4.24
CA ARG A 520 -26.71 6.58 -4.46
C ARG A 520 -25.72 7.19 -3.47
N VAL A 521 -24.87 8.14 -3.87
CA VAL A 521 -24.00 8.88 -2.94
C VAL A 521 -24.81 9.99 -2.29
N THR A 522 -24.83 10.04 -0.96
CA THR A 522 -25.68 10.96 -0.19
C THR A 522 -24.91 11.99 0.63
N ALA A 523 -23.62 11.74 0.90
CA ALA A 523 -22.71 12.67 1.55
C ALA A 523 -21.25 12.34 1.20
N ALA A 524 -20.37 13.32 1.27
CA ALA A 524 -18.93 13.18 1.11
C ALA A 524 -18.20 14.17 2.05
N SER A 525 -17.11 13.72 2.67
CA SER A 525 -16.30 14.46 3.66
C SER A 525 -14.83 14.11 3.49
N SER A 526 -13.94 14.70 4.30
CA SER A 526 -12.49 14.44 4.21
C SER A 526 -12.07 13.00 4.52
N ALA A 527 -12.88 12.24 5.24
CA ALA A 527 -12.53 10.89 5.69
C ALA A 527 -13.60 9.84 5.34
N THR A 528 -14.80 10.24 4.92
CA THR A 528 -15.90 9.32 4.62
C THR A 528 -16.80 9.82 3.49
N PHE A 529 -17.46 8.88 2.81
CA PHE A 529 -18.67 9.14 2.02
C PHE A 529 -19.81 8.24 2.48
N SER A 530 -21.04 8.69 2.30
CA SER A 530 -22.23 7.90 2.62
C SER A 530 -22.95 7.48 1.35
N VAL A 531 -23.52 6.27 1.36
CA VAL A 531 -24.38 5.77 0.30
C VAL A 531 -25.74 5.33 0.83
N GLY A 532 -26.77 5.51 0.01
CA GLY A 532 -28.14 5.08 0.26
C GLY A 532 -28.32 3.57 0.08
N THR A 533 -29.49 3.16 -0.40
CA THR A 533 -29.86 1.73 -0.56
C THR A 533 -29.99 1.28 -2.02
N ASP A 534 -29.64 2.14 -2.97
CA ASP A 534 -29.77 1.85 -4.40
C ASP A 534 -28.90 0.65 -4.83
N ALA A 535 -29.40 -0.08 -5.84
CA ALA A 535 -28.78 -1.34 -6.28
C ALA A 535 -27.34 -1.17 -6.79
N TYR A 536 -27.02 0.03 -7.30
CA TYR A 536 -25.70 0.37 -7.83
C TYR A 536 -24.66 0.58 -6.74
N VAL A 537 -25.06 0.77 -5.48
CA VAL A 537 -24.14 1.19 -4.42
C VAL A 537 -24.18 0.38 -3.14
N ASN A 538 -25.28 -0.28 -2.76
CA ASN A 538 -25.38 -0.81 -1.39
C ASN A 538 -26.42 -1.92 -1.11
N VAL A 539 -26.52 -2.92 -1.97
CA VAL A 539 -27.34 -4.12 -1.68
C VAL A 539 -26.63 -5.01 -0.67
N SER A 540 -27.38 -5.57 0.27
CA SER A 540 -26.86 -6.49 1.29
C SER A 540 -26.03 -7.62 0.68
N ALA A 541 -24.86 -7.90 1.29
CA ALA A 541 -23.91 -8.94 0.93
C ALA A 541 -23.22 -8.80 -0.44
N ARG A 542 -23.54 -7.79 -1.26
CA ARG A 542 -22.79 -7.52 -2.50
C ARG A 542 -21.48 -6.81 -2.21
N THR A 543 -20.42 -7.14 -2.94
CA THR A 543 -19.14 -6.42 -2.84
C THR A 543 -19.10 -5.26 -3.84
N TYR A 544 -18.52 -4.15 -3.43
CA TYR A 544 -18.42 -2.91 -4.19
C TYR A 544 -16.98 -2.37 -4.15
N ILE A 545 -16.64 -1.57 -5.14
CA ILE A 545 -15.45 -0.73 -5.18
C ILE A 545 -15.87 0.71 -5.49
N ALA A 546 -15.22 1.66 -4.84
CA ALA A 546 -15.36 3.08 -5.10
C ALA A 546 -14.00 3.68 -5.48
N PHE A 547 -13.98 4.43 -6.59
CA PHE A 547 -12.85 5.23 -7.06
C PHE A 547 -13.16 6.69 -6.72
N LEU A 548 -12.27 7.33 -5.98
CA LEU A 548 -12.49 8.64 -5.37
C LEU A 548 -11.48 9.63 -5.96
N PHE A 549 -11.96 10.67 -6.63
CA PHE A 549 -11.13 11.67 -7.31
C PHE A 549 -11.33 13.04 -6.66
N ALA A 550 -10.24 13.77 -6.49
CA ALA A 550 -10.24 15.13 -5.94
C ALA A 550 -9.26 16.05 -6.70
N THR A 551 -9.45 17.35 -6.55
CA THR A 551 -8.54 18.40 -7.01
C THR A 551 -7.33 18.49 -6.06
N ALA A 552 -6.17 18.13 -6.56
CA ALA A 552 -4.87 18.38 -5.93
C ALA A 552 -4.18 19.56 -6.65
N PRO A 553 -3.87 20.68 -5.97
CA PRO A 553 -3.30 21.86 -6.62
C PRO A 553 -2.07 21.54 -7.49
N GLY A 554 -2.13 21.93 -8.77
CA GLY A 554 -1.06 21.69 -9.74
C GLY A 554 -0.90 20.24 -10.21
N VAL A 555 -1.67 19.29 -9.68
CA VAL A 555 -1.61 17.86 -10.01
C VAL A 555 -2.88 17.37 -10.69
N SER A 556 -4.05 17.67 -10.14
CA SER A 556 -5.34 17.24 -10.71
C SER A 556 -6.42 18.29 -10.54
N LYS A 557 -7.43 18.22 -11.40
CA LYS A 557 -8.61 19.07 -11.34
C LYS A 557 -9.87 18.26 -11.60
N VAL A 558 -10.80 18.29 -10.66
CA VAL A 558 -12.20 17.91 -10.90
C VAL A 558 -12.99 19.20 -11.11
N GLY A 559 -13.79 19.26 -12.17
CA GLY A 559 -14.44 20.53 -12.53
C GLY A 559 -15.63 20.38 -13.47
N SER A 560 -16.22 21.52 -13.81
CA SER A 560 -17.31 21.62 -14.77
C SER A 560 -17.24 22.90 -15.57
N TYR A 561 -17.78 22.90 -16.78
CA TYR A 561 -17.90 24.09 -17.62
C TYR A 561 -19.24 24.11 -18.37
N THR A 562 -19.59 25.29 -18.89
CA THR A 562 -20.72 25.45 -19.80
C THR A 562 -20.18 25.61 -21.22
N GLY A 563 -20.68 24.81 -22.15
CA GLY A 563 -20.30 24.90 -23.54
C GLY A 563 -20.70 26.24 -24.14
N ASN A 564 -19.85 26.81 -24.97
CA ASN A 564 -20.07 28.12 -25.61
C ASN A 564 -20.20 28.04 -27.13
N GLY A 565 -20.04 26.86 -27.73
CA GLY A 565 -20.11 26.64 -29.17
C GLY A 565 -18.89 27.14 -29.95
N GLY A 566 -17.86 27.66 -29.27
CA GLY A 566 -16.66 28.24 -29.87
C GLY A 566 -15.37 27.64 -29.30
N THR A 567 -14.29 28.40 -29.27
CA THR A 567 -13.08 28.03 -28.50
C THR A 567 -13.22 28.53 -27.07
N GLN A 568 -12.81 27.74 -26.09
CA GLN A 568 -12.70 28.18 -24.69
C GLN A 568 -11.55 27.54 -23.95
N ASN A 569 -10.94 28.28 -23.04
CA ASN A 569 -9.87 27.79 -22.19
C ASN A 569 -10.45 27.27 -20.88
N ILE A 570 -10.05 26.06 -20.48
CA ILE A 570 -10.39 25.48 -19.20
C ILE A 570 -9.16 25.55 -18.29
N ASP A 571 -9.21 26.47 -17.33
CA ASP A 571 -8.16 26.64 -16.35
C ASP A 571 -8.27 25.58 -15.25
N CYS A 572 -7.25 24.74 -15.16
CA CYS A 572 -7.10 23.69 -14.16
C CYS A 572 -6.12 24.09 -13.03
N GLY A 573 -5.47 25.25 -13.13
CA GLY A 573 -4.41 25.67 -12.20
C GLY A 573 -3.10 24.91 -12.40
N PHE A 574 -2.87 24.36 -13.59
CA PHE A 574 -1.64 23.64 -13.93
C PHE A 574 -0.52 24.61 -14.34
N SER A 575 0.69 24.08 -14.50
CA SER A 575 1.83 24.83 -15.04
C SER A 575 2.41 24.22 -16.32
N SER A 576 2.08 22.95 -16.60
CA SER A 576 2.62 22.17 -17.72
C SER A 576 1.54 21.66 -18.68
N GLY A 577 0.31 22.15 -18.54
CA GLY A 577 -0.87 21.67 -19.25
C GLY A 577 -1.36 20.31 -18.76
N ALA A 578 -2.46 19.83 -19.34
CA ALA A 578 -3.04 18.54 -18.98
C ALA A 578 -2.39 17.39 -19.76
N ARG A 579 -2.00 16.32 -19.05
CA ARG A 579 -1.56 15.05 -19.64
C ARG A 579 -2.66 14.02 -19.79
N PHE A 580 -3.77 14.21 -19.09
CA PHE A 580 -4.98 13.40 -19.17
C PHE A 580 -6.20 14.29 -18.98
N VAL A 581 -7.22 14.09 -19.81
CA VAL A 581 -8.50 14.77 -19.69
C VAL A 581 -9.63 13.78 -19.95
N LEU A 582 -10.54 13.64 -18.99
CA LEU A 582 -11.83 12.97 -19.13
C LEU A 582 -12.95 14.01 -19.18
N ILE A 583 -13.81 13.96 -20.20
CA ILE A 583 -14.94 14.90 -20.36
C ILE A 583 -16.25 14.13 -20.53
N LYS A 584 -17.29 14.58 -19.82
CA LYS A 584 -18.67 14.11 -20.01
C LYS A 584 -19.66 15.25 -20.03
N ARG A 585 -20.53 15.27 -21.04
CA ARG A 585 -21.70 16.15 -21.03
C ARG A 585 -22.67 15.69 -19.95
N SER A 586 -22.97 16.58 -19.00
CA SER A 586 -23.88 16.30 -17.90
C SER A 586 -25.33 16.64 -18.20
N SER A 587 -25.61 17.61 -19.09
CA SER A 587 -26.99 18.07 -19.34
C SER A 587 -27.77 17.21 -20.34
N ASN A 588 -27.09 16.47 -21.23
CA ASN A 588 -27.71 15.72 -22.33
C ASN A 588 -26.91 14.46 -22.64
N ALA A 589 -27.53 13.54 -23.39
CA ALA A 589 -26.89 12.31 -23.81
C ALA A 589 -25.64 12.58 -24.67
N GLN A 590 -24.51 11.99 -24.29
CA GLN A 590 -23.21 12.06 -24.94
C GLN A 590 -22.25 11.05 -24.30
N ASP A 591 -21.25 10.58 -25.04
CA ASP A 591 -20.18 9.68 -24.58
C ASP A 591 -19.24 10.32 -23.52
N TRP A 592 -18.41 9.47 -22.91
CA TRP A 592 -17.34 9.83 -21.98
C TRP A 592 -15.99 9.85 -22.71
N TYR A 593 -15.46 11.02 -23.03
CA TYR A 593 -14.27 11.17 -23.88
C TYR A 593 -12.98 11.22 -23.05
N ILE A 594 -11.97 10.44 -23.46
CA ILE A 594 -10.61 10.45 -22.88
C ILE A 594 -9.60 10.94 -23.91
N PHE A 595 -8.78 11.88 -23.46
CA PHE A 595 -7.60 12.39 -24.14
C PHE A 595 -6.37 12.20 -23.24
N ASP A 596 -5.21 12.00 -23.84
CA ASP A 596 -3.93 12.04 -23.12
C ASP A 596 -2.77 12.47 -24.01
N SER A 597 -1.75 13.06 -23.38
CA SER A 597 -0.59 13.59 -24.09
C SER A 597 0.32 12.53 -24.72
N THR A 598 0.21 11.26 -24.32
CA THR A 598 1.02 10.16 -24.89
C THR A 598 0.55 9.83 -26.29
N ARG A 599 -0.77 9.83 -26.52
CA ARG A 599 -1.39 9.60 -27.83
C ARG A 599 -1.57 10.90 -28.61
N GLY A 600 -1.90 11.99 -27.93
CA GLY A 600 -1.95 13.34 -28.48
C GLY A 600 -2.88 14.26 -27.69
N ILE A 601 -2.28 15.35 -27.21
CA ILE A 601 -2.93 16.62 -26.88
C ILE A 601 -1.96 17.63 -27.47
N VAL A 602 -2.07 17.89 -28.76
CA VAL A 602 -1.16 18.76 -29.51
C VAL A 602 -1.97 19.47 -30.58
N ALA A 603 -1.59 20.71 -30.88
CA ALA A 603 -2.33 21.54 -31.84
C ALA A 603 -2.73 20.78 -33.12
N GLY A 604 -4.04 20.59 -33.31
CA GLY A 604 -4.62 19.94 -34.49
C GLY A 604 -4.53 18.41 -34.55
N ASN A 605 -4.16 17.72 -33.47
CA ASN A 605 -4.15 16.25 -33.41
C ASN A 605 -4.34 15.71 -31.99
N ASP A 606 -5.59 15.42 -31.64
CA ASP A 606 -6.00 14.98 -30.30
C ASP A 606 -6.76 13.65 -30.36
N PRO A 607 -6.06 12.51 -30.48
CA PRO A 607 -6.70 11.23 -30.50
C PRO A 607 -7.52 10.97 -29.24
N TYR A 608 -8.75 10.51 -29.40
CA TYR A 608 -9.63 10.22 -28.27
C TYR A 608 -10.20 8.81 -28.31
N LEU A 609 -10.50 8.33 -27.10
CA LEU A 609 -11.25 7.12 -26.84
C LEU A 609 -12.50 7.44 -26.03
N LYS A 610 -13.41 6.47 -25.95
CA LYS A 610 -14.65 6.61 -25.19
C LYS A 610 -14.74 5.54 -24.10
N LEU A 611 -14.89 5.93 -22.83
CA LEU A 611 -14.95 4.97 -21.71
C LEU A 611 -16.13 3.99 -21.82
N ASN A 612 -17.19 4.38 -22.51
CA ASN A 612 -18.46 3.67 -22.55
C ASN A 612 -18.70 2.89 -23.85
N THR A 613 -17.71 2.78 -24.74
CA THR A 613 -17.82 2.06 -26.01
C THR A 613 -16.58 1.23 -26.33
N THR A 614 -16.72 0.28 -27.26
CA THR A 614 -15.61 -0.51 -27.82
C THR A 614 -15.09 0.04 -29.14
N ASP A 615 -15.45 1.28 -29.50
CA ASP A 615 -15.11 1.87 -30.78
C ASP A 615 -13.59 1.97 -30.97
N ALA A 616 -13.14 1.97 -32.23
CA ALA A 616 -11.75 2.32 -32.51
C ALA A 616 -11.44 3.75 -32.07
N GLU A 617 -10.17 4.02 -31.76
CA GLU A 617 -9.66 5.36 -31.54
C GLU A 617 -9.98 6.28 -32.72
N ALA A 618 -10.45 7.49 -32.41
CA ALA A 618 -10.52 8.56 -33.38
C ALA A 618 -9.15 9.24 -33.45
N THR A 619 -8.46 9.16 -34.59
CA THR A 619 -7.03 9.54 -34.71
C THR A 619 -6.76 10.88 -35.39
N ALA A 620 -7.78 11.53 -35.94
CA ALA A 620 -7.64 12.80 -36.69
C ALA A 620 -8.62 13.86 -36.16
N ALA A 621 -8.80 13.89 -34.84
CA ALA A 621 -9.65 14.84 -34.16
C ALA A 621 -8.86 16.08 -33.73
N ASP A 622 -9.57 17.19 -33.59
CA ASP A 622 -9.05 18.50 -33.14
C ASP A 622 -10.08 19.06 -32.17
N GLU A 623 -10.04 18.55 -30.95
CA GLU A 623 -11.07 18.77 -29.93
C GLU A 623 -10.50 19.55 -28.75
N ILE A 624 -9.24 19.28 -28.37
CA ILE A 624 -8.58 19.95 -27.26
C ILE A 624 -7.11 20.29 -27.52
N ASP A 625 -6.72 21.54 -27.31
CA ASP A 625 -5.33 21.97 -27.49
C ASP A 625 -4.57 22.09 -26.15
N PRO A 626 -3.22 22.01 -26.18
CA PRO A 626 -2.39 22.33 -25.04
C PRO A 626 -2.62 23.75 -24.51
N LEU A 627 -2.80 23.87 -23.21
CA LEU A 627 -2.80 25.12 -22.48
C LEU A 627 -2.02 24.93 -21.20
N SER A 628 -1.02 25.76 -20.90
CA SER A 628 -0.15 25.54 -19.72
C SER A 628 -0.93 25.44 -18.40
N SER A 629 -2.05 26.15 -18.27
CA SER A 629 -2.89 26.13 -17.08
C SER A 629 -3.95 25.01 -17.07
N GLY A 630 -4.11 24.26 -18.16
CA GLY A 630 -5.11 23.21 -18.30
C GLY A 630 -5.19 22.68 -19.73
N PHE A 631 -6.29 22.98 -20.42
CA PHE A 631 -6.48 22.66 -21.84
C PHE A 631 -7.43 23.67 -22.50
N THR A 632 -7.30 23.86 -23.81
CA THR A 632 -8.24 24.62 -24.62
C THR A 632 -9.20 23.65 -25.29
N ILE A 633 -10.49 23.97 -25.36
CA ILE A 633 -11.50 23.15 -26.06
C ILE A 633 -11.94 23.87 -27.33
N HIS A 634 -12.13 23.11 -28.41
CA HIS A 634 -12.70 23.57 -29.66
C HIS A 634 -14.11 23.00 -29.90
N GLN A 635 -14.86 23.62 -30.80
CA GLN A 635 -16.14 23.10 -31.30
C GLN A 635 -16.04 22.71 -32.79
N THR A 636 -14.82 22.45 -33.26
CA THR A 636 -14.50 22.11 -34.65
C THR A 636 -14.61 20.61 -34.93
N GLY A 637 -14.63 19.76 -33.90
CA GLY A 637 -14.65 18.30 -34.05
C GLY A 637 -15.99 17.59 -33.80
N SER A 638 -15.98 16.26 -33.94
CA SER A 638 -17.14 15.36 -33.89
C SER A 638 -17.57 14.92 -32.48
N ALA A 639 -16.74 15.11 -31.45
CA ALA A 639 -17.01 14.66 -30.08
C ALA A 639 -18.14 15.45 -29.40
N GLY A 640 -18.42 16.68 -29.85
CA GLY A 640 -19.53 17.48 -29.32
C GLY A 640 -19.35 17.89 -27.86
N ILE A 641 -18.11 18.15 -27.46
CA ILE A 641 -17.70 18.46 -26.08
C ILE A 641 -17.86 19.94 -25.70
N ASN A 642 -18.35 20.80 -26.59
CA ASN A 642 -18.46 22.24 -26.33
C ASN A 642 -19.70 22.93 -26.93
N PHE A 643 -20.83 22.22 -27.04
CA PHE A 643 -22.03 22.80 -27.61
C PHE A 643 -22.61 23.89 -26.69
N SER A 644 -23.03 25.00 -27.29
CA SER A 644 -23.51 26.18 -26.58
C SER A 644 -24.69 25.88 -25.64
N GLY A 645 -24.60 26.32 -24.38
CA GLY A 645 -25.66 26.21 -23.38
C GLY A 645 -25.76 24.87 -22.65
N HIS A 646 -24.91 23.90 -23.00
CA HIS A 646 -24.88 22.59 -22.33
C HIS A 646 -23.82 22.54 -21.25
N THR A 647 -24.05 21.75 -20.19
CA THR A 647 -23.08 21.61 -19.10
C THR A 647 -22.26 20.33 -19.24
N TYR A 648 -21.01 20.41 -18.83
CA TYR A 648 -20.03 19.35 -18.90
C TYR A 648 -19.30 19.23 -17.56
N ILE A 649 -18.93 18.02 -17.19
CA ILE A 649 -18.01 17.71 -16.10
C ILE A 649 -16.70 17.20 -16.67
N PHE A 650 -15.61 17.39 -15.94
CA PHE A 650 -14.31 16.86 -16.35
C PHE A 650 -13.44 16.46 -15.15
N TYR A 651 -12.50 15.57 -15.44
CA TYR A 651 -11.35 15.26 -14.58
C TYR A 651 -10.08 15.38 -15.41
N ALA A 652 -9.14 16.20 -14.96
CA ALA A 652 -7.86 16.42 -15.63
C ALA A 652 -6.69 16.20 -14.68
N ILE A 653 -5.55 15.79 -15.24
CA ILE A 653 -4.29 15.60 -14.53
C ILE A 653 -3.22 16.39 -15.29
N ALA A 654 -2.42 17.17 -14.57
CA ALA A 654 -1.27 17.93 -15.09
C ALA A 654 -0.16 17.01 -15.56
#